data_AF-A0A356TIU7-F1
#
_entry.id   AF-A0A356TIU7-F1
#
_cell.length_a   1.000
_cell.length_b   1.000
_cell.length_c   1.000
_cell.angle_alpha   90.00
_cell.angle_beta   90.00
_cell.angle_gamma   90.00
#
_symmetry.space_group_name_H-M   'P 1'
#
loop_
_entity.id
_entity.type
_entity.pdbx_description
1 polymer ?
#
loop_
_entity_poly.entity_id
_entity_poly.type
_entity_poly.pdbx_seq_one_letter_code
_entity_poly.pdbx_strand_id
1 'polypeptide(L)'
;MLVVLKRNFLWALAAASLLLVACEGDRPMGGDGGAMAEFTEACGVSGDCLSGLCLEIAADRAFCTRGCATDADCPDSGNWGCVQPDRFGARVCGCVPDATEEICGDGLDNDCDGATDDCRICDGVAVPMDDVRHCGGCDIACPSGALCEAGSCVCPADEIQCGARCVDTAYDENHCGGCGTACAFDVPCIEGLCGCDDGEMPCDDVCVDVTSDALNCGGCGVTCESDEVCDGGACVCPDGGERCDGVCVSTDDDEAHCGFCGNACVTGQRCDRGACTCAGGGALCGDSCVDLDVSRLNCGGCGQECPVGAACVDGACDCPGGGPVCDGACRNTTSDPLNCGGCGVRCASGQVCRSGACACPGDEMYCSAGCTDTDTDIRNCGRCGTGCAGGRSCVEGVCECPTGQISCGGRCTDVEGNRYNCGGCGVVCPSAQSCIAGACECPGGGSLCGSSCRVLSSDFNNCGSCGNRCPWGSSCVSGACACPSGQSVCGDRCVDLSSSTASCGSCGNACATGQSCNGGTCECPAGQVICDGRCVDLSSSTAHCGACGTTCAIGAVCTAGTCGCPGGGVVCGGRCVTTQDDELNCGACGTTCATGATCLSGTCTCPGGGSVCGGRCTSTQDDELNCGTCGTTCATGATCLSGACYCPGAQTVCGGVCADLQSDEGNCGACGTSCATGATCVSGTCACPGTSEVCGGACTYTSSDESHCGACGTACATGATCLSGTCTCPSGAIVCGGACIDVEDDEMNCGSCGTTCSLVCAGGSCATAGAVALGAESSCAVMSNGRLYCWGYDRYGLGAGWTPTRRDTPTQIADFDTNGHTHCAVETDGTLSCWGYNYYYYVGDGTPTNRYAPVVLSGVAATQVSVGGEASCARLSDATVQCWGRSYSAGSTGYVTRPAPITGLTGVAEVRNGASHACARLTDGTVRCWGTNRYGQLGDGTTTSTPTPVSVPGITDAVQIAVGGEVSCARHMDGRVSCWGQNTYGQLGDGSTTSRGTPLAVPTVTDAADVGIGLYHTCVVRTGGGMRCWGRNSSGQLGDGTTTDTLWPTATPSLTDAASVDAGSFHTCATTTSGDVRCWGTNSRRQVGDGTTTRRLSPTAVSW
;
A
#
# COMPACT_ATOMS: atom_id res chain seq x y z
N MET A 1 51.10 -14.33 -7.51
CA MET A 1 52.49 -14.62 -7.09
C MET A 1 52.63 -14.15 -5.66
N LEU A 2 52.87 -15.07 -4.72
CA LEU A 2 52.81 -14.89 -3.26
C LEU A 2 51.40 -14.45 -2.73
N VAL A 3 50.87 -14.83 -1.54
CA VAL A 3 51.36 -15.36 -0.24
C VAL A 3 51.80 -14.28 0.76
N VAL A 4 51.38 -14.22 2.04
CA VAL A 4 50.20 -14.73 2.81
C VAL A 4 50.22 -14.02 4.20
N LEU A 5 49.57 -14.55 5.25
CA LEU A 5 49.66 -14.18 6.70
C LEU A 5 48.76 -12.99 7.14
N LYS A 6 48.26 -12.88 8.38
CA LYS A 6 48.02 -13.81 9.53
C LYS A 6 46.89 -13.16 10.38
N ARG A 7 45.80 -13.83 10.77
CA ARG A 7 45.60 -14.90 11.79
C ARG A 7 45.91 -14.51 13.25
N ASN A 8 44.83 -14.42 14.04
CA ASN A 8 44.59 -14.90 15.42
C ASN A 8 45.52 -14.47 16.57
N PHE A 9 44.95 -14.08 17.73
CA PHE A 9 44.85 -14.93 18.93
C PHE A 9 44.08 -14.26 20.11
N LEU A 10 43.68 -15.07 21.11
CA LEU A 10 43.23 -14.73 22.49
C LEU A 10 41.86 -14.02 22.68
N TRP A 11 41.16 -14.14 23.82
CA TRP A 11 40.71 -15.35 24.58
C TRP A 11 39.73 -14.96 25.73
N ALA A 12 38.71 -15.80 25.96
CA ALA A 12 38.10 -16.17 27.27
C ALA A 12 37.24 -15.20 28.14
N LEU A 13 36.27 -15.82 28.84
CA LEU A 13 35.47 -15.42 30.03
C LEU A 13 34.42 -14.29 29.83
N ALA A 14 33.10 -14.43 30.10
CA ALA A 14 32.26 -15.15 31.09
C ALA A 14 31.91 -14.30 32.34
N ALA A 15 30.72 -14.38 32.94
CA ALA A 15 29.51 -15.20 32.69
C ALA A 15 28.24 -14.27 32.72
N ALA A 16 26.97 -14.69 32.63
CA ALA A 16 26.29 -15.99 32.72
C ALA A 16 24.99 -15.95 31.83
N SER A 17 23.93 -16.80 31.90
CA SER A 17 23.53 -17.78 32.92
C SER A 17 22.54 -18.87 32.42
N LEU A 18 22.17 -19.72 33.38
CA LEU A 18 21.17 -20.78 33.49
C LEU A 18 19.74 -20.41 33.02
N LEU A 19 18.88 -21.31 32.54
CA LEU A 19 18.79 -22.80 32.48
C LEU A 19 18.29 -23.21 31.07
N LEU A 20 18.47 -24.39 30.44
CA LEU A 20 19.24 -25.67 30.52
C LEU A 20 19.34 -26.15 29.02
N VAL A 21 20.12 -27.12 28.48
CA VAL A 21 20.60 -28.48 28.88
C VAL A 21 19.45 -29.52 28.87
N ALA A 22 19.52 -30.71 28.25
CA ALA A 22 20.57 -31.47 27.53
C ALA A 22 19.89 -32.37 26.46
N CYS A 23 20.52 -33.24 25.64
CA CYS A 23 21.84 -33.41 24.96
C CYS A 23 21.84 -34.87 24.39
N GLU A 24 22.53 -35.31 23.34
CA GLU A 24 23.31 -34.72 22.22
C GLU A 24 23.46 -35.82 21.12
N GLY A 25 23.60 -35.49 19.83
CA GLY A 25 23.80 -36.49 18.76
C GLY A 25 24.05 -35.89 17.37
N ASP A 26 25.16 -36.25 16.73
CA ASP A 26 25.74 -35.52 15.57
C ASP A 26 25.88 -36.37 14.28
N ARG A 27 26.24 -35.71 13.16
CA ARG A 27 26.38 -36.25 11.79
C ARG A 27 27.77 -36.92 11.55
N PRO A 28 28.31 -37.15 10.31
CA PRO A 28 27.75 -37.27 8.94
C PRO A 28 28.33 -38.48 8.11
N MET A 29 27.93 -38.66 6.83
CA MET A 29 28.80 -38.73 5.61
C MET A 29 28.26 -39.57 4.42
N GLY A 30 28.11 -38.94 3.24
CA GLY A 30 28.45 -39.52 1.92
C GLY A 30 27.38 -40.28 1.10
N GLY A 31 27.37 -40.06 -0.23
CA GLY A 31 26.65 -40.88 -1.23
C GLY A 31 25.86 -40.05 -2.26
N ASP A 32 26.23 -40.13 -3.55
CA ASP A 32 25.63 -39.34 -4.64
C ASP A 32 24.30 -39.89 -5.19
N GLY A 33 23.43 -38.99 -5.64
CA GLY A 33 22.67 -39.17 -6.89
C GLY A 33 21.20 -39.58 -6.80
N GLY A 34 20.35 -38.84 -7.53
CA GLY A 34 18.93 -39.15 -7.73
C GLY A 34 18.01 -37.99 -7.35
N ALA A 35 17.09 -37.63 -8.24
CA ALA A 35 16.02 -36.66 -7.99
C ALA A 35 14.66 -37.37 -8.07
N MET A 36 13.61 -36.79 -7.49
CA MET A 36 12.37 -36.42 -8.20
C MET A 36 11.36 -35.76 -7.23
N ALA A 37 10.54 -34.87 -7.82
CA ALA A 37 9.23 -34.35 -7.41
C ALA A 37 8.79 -34.29 -5.93
N GLU A 38 8.30 -33.11 -5.53
CA GLU A 38 7.22 -33.00 -4.54
C GLU A 38 5.93 -33.64 -5.10
N PHE A 39 5.14 -34.30 -4.25
CA PHE A 39 3.68 -34.33 -4.41
C PHE A 39 3.04 -33.84 -3.11
N THR A 40 2.01 -33.01 -3.25
CA THR A 40 1.36 -32.31 -2.14
C THR A 40 -0.09 -32.73 -2.02
N GLU A 41 -0.40 -33.58 -1.05
CA GLU A 41 -1.69 -33.58 -0.36
C GLU A 41 -1.51 -34.14 1.06
N ALA A 42 -2.39 -33.74 1.99
CA ALA A 42 -2.20 -33.98 3.42
C ALA A 42 -2.99 -35.20 3.90
N CYS A 43 -2.35 -36.07 4.67
CA CYS A 43 -3.00 -37.20 5.33
C CYS A 43 -4.19 -36.72 6.18
N GLY A 44 -5.33 -37.42 6.09
CA GLY A 44 -6.48 -37.19 6.96
C GLY A 44 -6.09 -37.37 8.42
N VAL A 45 -6.36 -36.36 9.26
CA VAL A 45 -5.86 -36.32 10.64
C VAL A 45 -6.71 -37.22 11.56
N SER A 46 -6.34 -38.51 11.62
CA SER A 46 -6.66 -39.35 12.78
C SER A 46 -5.77 -38.96 13.97
N GLY A 47 -6.23 -39.24 15.19
CA GLY A 47 -5.74 -38.57 16.42
C GLY A 47 -4.32 -38.88 16.88
N ASP A 48 -3.70 -39.95 16.37
CA ASP A 48 -2.60 -40.62 17.08
C ASP A 48 -1.19 -40.48 16.45
N CYS A 49 -1.05 -39.81 15.29
CA CYS A 49 0.25 -39.66 14.60
C CYS A 49 1.20 -38.61 15.22
N LEU A 50 1.51 -38.72 16.52
CA LEU A 50 2.60 -37.95 17.14
C LEU A 50 3.96 -38.63 16.88
N SER A 51 4.69 -38.11 15.89
CA SER A 51 6.04 -38.53 15.44
C SER A 51 6.14 -39.92 14.80
N GLY A 52 5.51 -40.10 13.64
CA GLY A 52 5.69 -41.26 12.76
C GLY A 52 6.22 -40.89 11.37
N LEU A 53 6.89 -41.83 10.71
CA LEU A 53 7.26 -41.71 9.29
C LEU A 53 6.12 -42.25 8.43
N CYS A 54 5.78 -41.57 7.32
CA CYS A 54 4.81 -42.07 6.35
C CYS A 54 5.51 -43.01 5.36
N LEU A 55 4.94 -44.20 5.16
CA LEU A 55 5.33 -45.15 4.13
C LEU A 55 4.09 -45.51 3.29
N GLU A 56 4.22 -45.34 1.98
CA GLU A 56 3.26 -45.76 0.97
C GLU A 56 3.54 -47.24 0.63
N ILE A 57 2.52 -48.09 0.71
CA ILE A 57 2.67 -49.56 0.53
C ILE A 57 2.07 -49.99 -0.81
N ALA A 58 1.00 -49.30 -1.22
CA ALA A 58 0.45 -49.30 -2.56
C ALA A 58 -0.08 -47.88 -2.85
N ALA A 59 -0.35 -47.59 -4.12
CA ALA A 59 -1.08 -46.37 -4.47
C ALA A 59 -2.36 -46.27 -3.62
N ASP A 60 -2.65 -45.07 -3.14
CA ASP A 60 -3.81 -44.72 -2.32
C ASP A 60 -3.84 -45.31 -0.88
N ARG A 61 -2.78 -46.00 -0.40
CA ARG A 61 -2.67 -46.46 1.01
C ARG A 61 -1.31 -46.17 1.66
N ALA A 62 -1.34 -45.38 2.73
CA ALA A 62 -0.18 -45.07 3.58
C ALA A 62 -0.54 -45.07 5.08
N PHE A 63 0.39 -45.49 5.94
CA PHE A 63 0.23 -45.52 7.39
C PHE A 63 1.38 -44.78 8.12
N CYS A 64 1.08 -44.23 9.30
CA CYS A 64 2.07 -43.72 10.24
C CYS A 64 2.73 -44.90 10.99
N THR A 65 4.04 -45.07 10.90
CA THR A 65 4.76 -46.10 11.69
C THR A 65 5.79 -45.49 12.65
N ARG A 66 6.05 -46.18 13.76
CA ARG A 66 7.05 -45.79 14.77
C ARG A 66 8.43 -46.35 14.38
N GLY A 67 9.46 -45.50 14.36
CA GLY A 67 10.84 -45.97 14.21
C GLY A 67 11.32 -46.76 15.44
N CYS A 68 12.14 -47.80 15.22
CA CYS A 68 12.64 -48.69 16.27
C CYS A 68 14.14 -49.03 16.07
N ALA A 69 14.78 -49.63 17.08
CA ALA A 69 16.11 -50.23 16.96
C ALA A 69 16.08 -51.74 17.26
N THR A 70 15.25 -52.14 18.22
CA THR A 70 14.98 -53.51 18.67
C THR A 70 13.48 -53.73 18.90
N ASP A 71 13.05 -54.98 19.00
CA ASP A 71 11.62 -55.34 19.11
C ASP A 71 10.94 -54.73 20.35
N ALA A 72 11.67 -54.57 21.46
CA ALA A 72 11.20 -53.92 22.68
C ALA A 72 10.98 -52.39 22.57
N ASP A 73 11.21 -51.77 21.40
CA ASP A 73 10.78 -50.40 21.11
C ASP A 73 9.33 -50.33 20.59
N CYS A 74 8.72 -51.49 20.32
CA CYS A 74 7.36 -51.65 19.79
C CYS A 74 6.35 -51.98 20.91
N PRO A 75 5.02 -51.94 20.64
CA PRO A 75 4.02 -52.22 21.67
C PRO A 75 4.08 -53.68 22.14
N ASP A 76 4.08 -53.91 23.46
CA ASP A 76 4.03 -55.26 24.10
C ASP A 76 2.64 -55.96 23.93
N SER A 77 1.93 -55.72 22.83
CA SER A 77 0.54 -56.16 22.60
C SER A 77 0.26 -56.32 21.11
N GLY A 78 -0.18 -57.51 20.68
CA GLY A 78 -0.24 -57.88 19.26
C GLY A 78 1.12 -58.39 18.75
N ASN A 79 1.14 -58.89 17.51
CA ASN A 79 2.28 -59.59 16.91
C ASN A 79 3.39 -58.66 16.38
N TRP A 80 3.77 -57.63 17.15
CA TRP A 80 4.58 -56.50 16.64
C TRP A 80 6.08 -56.63 16.97
N GLY A 81 6.94 -56.35 15.98
CA GLY A 81 8.39 -56.38 16.11
C GLY A 81 9.11 -55.33 15.24
N CYS A 82 10.44 -55.26 15.34
CA CYS A 82 11.25 -54.19 14.75
C CYS A 82 11.81 -54.58 13.37
N VAL A 83 10.95 -54.46 12.36
CA VAL A 83 11.23 -54.88 10.97
C VAL A 83 11.94 -53.81 10.14
N GLN A 84 12.58 -54.23 9.03
CA GLN A 84 13.17 -53.31 8.05
C GLN A 84 12.42 -53.38 6.72
N PRO A 85 11.51 -52.42 6.43
CA PRO A 85 11.01 -52.24 5.07
C PRO A 85 12.18 -51.84 4.17
N ASP A 86 12.31 -52.52 3.03
CA ASP A 86 13.55 -52.50 2.26
C ASP A 86 13.80 -51.20 1.45
N ARG A 87 15.03 -51.09 0.97
CA ARG A 87 15.63 -49.94 0.25
C ARG A 87 15.89 -48.64 1.04
N PHE A 88 15.16 -48.34 2.13
CA PHE A 88 15.38 -47.08 2.87
C PHE A 88 16.14 -47.20 4.20
N GLY A 89 16.45 -48.41 4.66
CA GLY A 89 17.48 -48.68 5.67
C GLY A 89 17.13 -48.36 7.13
N ALA A 90 16.09 -47.57 7.40
CA ALA A 90 15.50 -47.44 8.73
C ALA A 90 14.85 -48.76 9.19
N ARG A 91 14.58 -48.89 10.50
CA ARG A 91 13.71 -49.94 11.06
C ARG A 91 12.46 -49.29 11.64
N VAL A 92 11.32 -49.95 11.51
CA VAL A 92 10.04 -49.51 12.07
C VAL A 92 9.32 -50.66 12.75
N CYS A 93 8.45 -50.33 13.70
CA CYS A 93 7.53 -51.31 14.27
C CYS A 93 6.51 -51.72 13.21
N GLY A 94 6.47 -53.02 12.93
CA GLY A 94 5.53 -53.67 12.01
C GLY A 94 5.10 -55.01 12.59
N CYS A 95 3.97 -55.52 12.12
CA CYS A 95 3.56 -56.88 12.44
C CYS A 95 4.58 -57.89 11.89
N VAL A 96 4.86 -58.94 12.67
CA VAL A 96 5.80 -60.02 12.37
C VAL A 96 4.97 -61.30 12.37
N PRO A 97 4.57 -61.82 11.20
CA PRO A 97 3.62 -62.92 11.15
C PRO A 97 4.24 -64.20 11.73
N ASP A 98 3.56 -64.81 12.69
CA ASP A 98 3.91 -66.11 13.27
C ASP A 98 3.08 -67.27 12.69
N ALA A 99 2.01 -66.94 11.96
CA ALA A 99 1.22 -67.83 11.11
C ALA A 99 1.24 -67.40 9.63
N THR A 100 0.45 -68.09 8.80
CA THR A 100 0.19 -67.71 7.39
C THR A 100 -1.30 -67.54 7.09
N GLU A 101 -2.14 -67.73 8.11
CA GLU A 101 -3.60 -67.61 8.17
C GLU A 101 -3.92 -67.27 9.65
N GLU A 102 -4.93 -66.44 9.91
CA GLU A 102 -5.30 -65.92 11.24
C GLU A 102 -5.62 -67.00 12.31
N ILE A 103 -5.23 -66.77 13.58
CA ILE A 103 -5.45 -67.71 14.70
C ILE A 103 -6.71 -67.35 15.52
N CYS A 104 -7.89 -67.62 14.93
CA CYS A 104 -9.18 -67.20 15.46
C CYS A 104 -9.38 -67.38 16.98
N GLY A 105 -9.57 -66.28 17.69
CA GLY A 105 -9.96 -66.21 19.10
C GLY A 105 -8.81 -66.07 20.09
N ASP A 106 -7.60 -65.72 19.64
CA ASP A 106 -6.50 -65.29 20.51
C ASP A 106 -6.40 -63.75 20.67
N GLY A 107 -7.05 -62.98 19.79
CA GLY A 107 -7.13 -61.53 19.83
C GLY A 107 -5.89 -60.79 19.33
N LEU A 108 -5.04 -61.47 18.56
CA LEU A 108 -3.90 -60.90 17.86
C LEU A 108 -4.26 -60.59 16.38
N ASP A 109 -3.25 -60.38 15.56
CA ASP A 109 -3.27 -60.20 14.10
C ASP A 109 -2.03 -60.99 13.64
N ASN A 110 -2.24 -62.23 13.19
CA ASN A 110 -1.21 -63.26 13.06
C ASN A 110 -0.62 -63.36 11.65
N ASP A 111 -1.37 -63.00 10.62
CA ASP A 111 -0.91 -62.94 9.23
C ASP A 111 -0.65 -61.52 8.70
N CYS A 112 -0.92 -60.49 9.51
CA CYS A 112 -0.57 -59.09 9.29
C CYS A 112 -1.37 -58.35 8.19
N ASP A 113 -2.60 -58.78 7.93
CA ASP A 113 -3.59 -58.11 7.08
C ASP A 113 -4.02 -56.72 7.64
N GLY A 114 -4.12 -56.61 8.97
CA GLY A 114 -4.55 -55.41 9.68
C GLY A 114 -5.91 -55.50 10.42
N ALA A 115 -6.58 -56.66 10.38
CA ALA A 115 -7.75 -56.97 11.20
C ALA A 115 -7.44 -58.06 12.24
N THR A 116 -7.70 -57.78 13.52
CA THR A 116 -7.53 -58.75 14.62
C THR A 116 -8.75 -59.67 14.76
N ASP A 117 -8.56 -60.99 14.88
CA ASP A 117 -9.63 -62.00 14.89
C ASP A 117 -10.56 -61.84 13.65
N ASP A 118 -9.99 -61.79 12.45
CA ASP A 118 -10.74 -61.74 11.17
C ASP A 118 -11.69 -62.95 10.99
N CYS A 119 -11.40 -64.03 11.68
CA CYS A 119 -12.12 -65.29 11.64
C CYS A 119 -12.74 -65.66 13.00
N ARG A 120 -13.83 -66.43 12.98
CA ARG A 120 -14.65 -66.75 14.16
C ARG A 120 -14.70 -68.25 14.43
N ILE A 121 -14.91 -68.64 15.70
CA ILE A 121 -15.17 -70.04 16.05
C ILE A 121 -16.68 -70.31 15.99
N CYS A 122 -17.09 -71.23 15.10
CA CYS A 122 -18.42 -71.84 15.08
C CYS A 122 -18.28 -73.37 15.29
N ASP A 123 -19.07 -73.94 16.20
CA ASP A 123 -19.02 -75.37 16.60
C ASP A 123 -17.61 -75.94 16.91
N GLY A 124 -16.69 -75.07 17.37
CA GLY A 124 -15.32 -75.44 17.71
C GLY A 124 -14.35 -75.49 16.52
N VAL A 125 -14.76 -74.98 15.35
CA VAL A 125 -13.95 -74.85 14.14
C VAL A 125 -13.80 -73.37 13.78
N ALA A 126 -12.59 -72.99 13.36
CA ALA A 126 -12.30 -71.70 12.74
C ALA A 126 -13.03 -71.56 11.40
N VAL A 127 -13.80 -70.48 11.22
CA VAL A 127 -14.44 -70.12 9.95
C VAL A 127 -14.23 -68.62 9.66
N PRO A 128 -13.82 -68.25 8.44
CA PRO A 128 -13.74 -66.85 8.00
C PRO A 128 -15.09 -66.11 8.11
N MET A 129 -15.06 -64.77 8.25
CA MET A 129 -16.27 -63.95 8.32
C MET A 129 -17.07 -63.89 7.01
N ASP A 130 -16.46 -64.25 5.87
CA ASP A 130 -17.08 -64.33 4.54
C ASP A 130 -17.58 -65.75 4.16
N ASP A 131 -17.42 -66.75 5.03
CA ASP A 131 -17.98 -68.09 4.78
C ASP A 131 -19.50 -68.00 4.60
N VAL A 132 -19.96 -68.29 3.39
CA VAL A 132 -21.37 -68.26 2.98
C VAL A 132 -22.30 -69.16 3.81
N ARG A 133 -21.78 -69.99 4.72
CA ARG A 133 -22.56 -70.79 5.68
C ARG A 133 -22.72 -70.13 7.06
N HIS A 134 -21.98 -69.06 7.33
CA HIS A 134 -21.86 -68.39 8.63
C HIS A 134 -21.90 -66.85 8.50
N CYS A 135 -22.54 -66.34 7.46
CA CYS A 135 -22.49 -64.95 7.04
C CYS A 135 -23.06 -64.00 8.10
N GLY A 136 -22.18 -63.21 8.74
CA GLY A 136 -22.54 -62.34 9.87
C GLY A 136 -22.87 -63.08 11.18
N GLY A 137 -22.87 -64.42 11.21
CA GLY A 137 -23.23 -65.20 12.38
C GLY A 137 -23.13 -66.72 12.17
N CYS A 138 -22.73 -67.46 13.20
CA CYS A 138 -22.89 -68.92 13.20
C CYS A 138 -24.36 -69.29 12.92
N ASP A 139 -24.57 -70.37 12.17
CA ASP A 139 -25.87 -70.83 11.65
C ASP A 139 -26.59 -69.90 10.63
N ILE A 140 -25.97 -68.78 10.20
CA ILE A 140 -26.52 -67.91 9.15
C ILE A 140 -25.96 -68.32 7.78
N ALA A 141 -26.55 -69.36 7.18
CA ALA A 141 -26.22 -69.77 5.82
C ALA A 141 -26.97 -68.94 4.76
N CYS A 142 -26.26 -68.51 3.73
CA CYS A 142 -26.82 -67.75 2.62
C CYS A 142 -27.69 -68.59 1.67
N PRO A 143 -28.64 -67.97 0.96
CA PRO A 143 -29.36 -68.58 -0.17
C PRO A 143 -28.41 -69.20 -1.19
N SER A 144 -28.83 -70.27 -1.86
CA SER A 144 -28.00 -70.92 -2.89
C SER A 144 -27.76 -69.95 -4.06
N GLY A 145 -26.49 -69.68 -4.37
CA GLY A 145 -26.07 -68.68 -5.36
C GLY A 145 -25.72 -67.31 -4.78
N ALA A 146 -26.12 -67.00 -3.54
CA ALA A 146 -25.77 -65.74 -2.89
C ALA A 146 -24.34 -65.76 -2.31
N LEU A 147 -23.67 -64.61 -2.37
CA LEU A 147 -22.39 -64.34 -1.72
C LEU A 147 -22.62 -63.70 -0.34
N CYS A 148 -21.62 -63.79 0.54
CA CYS A 148 -21.60 -63.04 1.80
C CYS A 148 -20.78 -61.77 1.63
N GLU A 149 -21.41 -60.61 1.71
CA GLU A 149 -20.71 -59.31 1.66
C GLU A 149 -21.04 -58.51 2.92
N ALA A 150 -20.00 -58.08 3.65
CA ALA A 150 -20.11 -57.30 4.89
C ALA A 150 -21.08 -57.90 5.95
N GLY A 151 -21.19 -59.23 6.00
CA GLY A 151 -22.09 -59.93 6.93
C GLY A 151 -23.57 -59.97 6.51
N SER A 152 -23.89 -59.69 5.24
CA SER A 152 -25.21 -59.88 4.65
C SER A 152 -25.11 -60.71 3.37
N CYS A 153 -26.11 -61.57 3.14
CA CYS A 153 -26.19 -62.34 1.90
C CYS A 153 -26.74 -61.48 0.76
N VAL A 154 -26.09 -61.52 -0.40
CA VAL A 154 -26.46 -60.77 -1.61
C VAL A 154 -26.38 -61.66 -2.86
N CYS A 155 -27.28 -61.46 -3.82
CA CYS A 155 -27.21 -62.15 -5.11
C CYS A 155 -26.18 -61.48 -6.04
N PRO A 156 -25.60 -62.23 -7.01
CA PRO A 156 -24.80 -61.65 -8.08
C PRO A 156 -25.57 -60.58 -8.86
N ALA A 157 -24.83 -59.74 -9.60
CA ALA A 157 -25.45 -58.81 -10.55
C ALA A 157 -26.29 -59.59 -11.58
N ASP A 158 -27.40 -58.96 -12.00
CA ASP A 158 -28.40 -59.49 -12.94
C ASP A 158 -29.22 -60.71 -12.46
N GLU A 159 -28.93 -61.29 -11.29
CA GLU A 159 -29.79 -62.29 -10.61
C GLU A 159 -30.74 -61.66 -9.57
N ILE A 160 -31.93 -62.27 -9.39
CA ILE A 160 -32.95 -61.86 -8.40
C ILE A 160 -33.16 -62.96 -7.36
N GLN A 161 -33.30 -62.57 -6.08
CA GLN A 161 -33.51 -63.53 -4.99
C GLN A 161 -34.93 -64.13 -4.98
N CYS A 162 -35.13 -65.19 -5.75
CA CYS A 162 -36.37 -65.97 -5.75
C CYS A 162 -36.44 -66.95 -4.56
N GLY A 163 -36.56 -66.38 -3.36
CA GLY A 163 -36.73 -67.11 -2.10
C GLY A 163 -35.39 -67.58 -1.50
N ALA A 164 -35.16 -68.89 -1.50
CA ALA A 164 -33.96 -69.52 -0.90
C ALA A 164 -32.80 -69.74 -1.91
N ARG A 165 -32.91 -69.13 -3.10
CA ARG A 165 -31.88 -69.12 -4.15
C ARG A 165 -31.88 -67.76 -4.87
N CYS A 166 -30.76 -67.44 -5.50
CA CYS A 166 -30.69 -66.43 -6.56
C CYS A 166 -31.03 -67.09 -7.91
N VAL A 167 -31.61 -66.32 -8.84
CA VAL A 167 -32.04 -66.80 -10.16
C VAL A 167 -31.93 -65.70 -11.21
N ASP A 168 -31.38 -66.04 -12.37
CA ASP A 168 -31.48 -65.24 -13.59
C ASP A 168 -32.88 -65.37 -14.21
N THR A 169 -33.69 -64.32 -14.10
CA THR A 169 -35.06 -64.31 -14.63
C THR A 169 -35.15 -64.06 -16.15
N ALA A 170 -34.04 -63.87 -16.85
CA ALA A 170 -34.02 -63.74 -18.31
C ALA A 170 -33.95 -65.10 -19.03
N TYR A 171 -33.45 -66.15 -18.37
CA TYR A 171 -33.25 -67.48 -18.99
C TYR A 171 -33.70 -68.67 -18.13
N ASP A 172 -33.96 -68.54 -16.82
CA ASP A 172 -34.53 -69.65 -16.04
C ASP A 172 -36.00 -69.92 -16.43
N GLU A 173 -36.24 -71.06 -17.06
CA GLU A 173 -37.54 -71.56 -17.56
C GLU A 173 -38.65 -71.60 -16.50
N ASN A 174 -38.31 -71.58 -15.21
CA ASN A 174 -39.24 -71.63 -14.07
C ASN A 174 -39.45 -70.26 -13.40
N HIS A 175 -38.70 -69.23 -13.81
CA HIS A 175 -38.73 -67.86 -13.26
C HIS A 175 -38.69 -66.80 -14.39
N CYS A 176 -39.13 -67.15 -15.59
CA CYS A 176 -39.04 -66.37 -16.82
C CYS A 176 -39.81 -65.05 -16.70
N GLY A 177 -39.09 -63.92 -16.75
CA GLY A 177 -39.65 -62.59 -16.53
C GLY A 177 -40.04 -62.27 -15.08
N GLY A 178 -39.84 -63.18 -14.12
CA GLY A 178 -40.08 -62.95 -12.71
C GLY A 178 -40.24 -64.22 -11.85
N CYS A 179 -39.87 -64.12 -10.57
CA CYS A 179 -39.81 -65.25 -9.64
C CYS A 179 -41.08 -66.13 -9.59
N GLY A 180 -40.94 -67.40 -10.00
CA GLY A 180 -42.02 -68.39 -9.99
C GLY A 180 -42.92 -68.38 -11.22
N THR A 181 -42.55 -67.61 -12.26
CA THR A 181 -43.24 -67.58 -13.56
C THR A 181 -42.62 -68.64 -14.46
N ALA A 182 -43.19 -69.85 -14.46
CA ALA A 182 -42.73 -70.93 -15.34
C ALA A 182 -43.34 -70.84 -16.74
N CYS A 183 -42.55 -71.19 -17.75
CA CYS A 183 -43.03 -71.43 -19.10
C CYS A 183 -43.88 -72.72 -19.19
N ALA A 184 -44.51 -72.94 -20.35
CA ALA A 184 -45.14 -74.23 -20.65
C ALA A 184 -44.07 -75.33 -20.75
N PHE A 185 -44.49 -76.59 -20.65
CA PHE A 185 -43.60 -77.73 -20.80
C PHE A 185 -42.90 -77.70 -22.17
N ASP A 186 -41.61 -78.03 -22.23
CA ASP A 186 -40.76 -77.96 -23.44
C ASP A 186 -40.86 -76.65 -24.27
N VAL A 187 -41.15 -75.51 -23.63
CA VAL A 187 -41.05 -74.15 -24.23
C VAL A 187 -40.00 -73.32 -23.48
N PRO A 188 -38.88 -72.93 -24.09
CA PRO A 188 -37.78 -72.25 -23.40
C PRO A 188 -38.10 -70.79 -23.04
N CYS A 189 -37.29 -70.24 -22.12
CA CYS A 189 -37.27 -68.83 -21.76
C CYS A 189 -36.17 -68.09 -22.53
N ILE A 190 -36.52 -67.03 -23.25
CA ILE A 190 -35.61 -66.21 -24.05
C ILE A 190 -35.83 -64.74 -23.69
N GLU A 191 -34.80 -64.09 -23.14
CA GLU A 191 -34.82 -62.69 -22.66
C GLU A 191 -36.01 -62.35 -21.73
N GLY A 192 -36.45 -63.32 -20.92
CA GLY A 192 -37.55 -63.17 -19.97
C GLY A 192 -38.96 -63.36 -20.57
N LEU A 193 -39.07 -63.92 -21.78
CA LEU A 193 -40.33 -64.31 -22.41
C LEU A 193 -40.29 -65.79 -22.85
N CYS A 194 -41.43 -66.48 -22.79
CA CYS A 194 -41.54 -67.88 -23.24
C CYS A 194 -41.87 -67.95 -24.74
N GLY A 195 -41.12 -68.74 -25.52
CA GLY A 195 -41.36 -68.92 -26.96
C GLY A 195 -40.49 -70.01 -27.58
N CYS A 196 -40.77 -70.39 -28.83
CA CYS A 196 -39.94 -71.30 -29.64
C CYS A 196 -39.00 -70.49 -30.57
N ASP A 197 -37.97 -71.14 -31.12
CA ASP A 197 -37.05 -70.55 -32.09
C ASP A 197 -37.69 -70.28 -33.48
N ASP A 198 -37.06 -69.40 -34.27
CA ASP A 198 -37.52 -68.98 -35.61
C ASP A 198 -37.68 -70.18 -36.58
N GLY A 199 -38.93 -70.60 -36.80
CA GLY A 199 -39.31 -71.70 -37.70
C GLY A 199 -40.21 -72.74 -37.04
N GLU A 200 -40.20 -72.84 -35.71
CA GLU A 200 -41.04 -73.78 -34.97
C GLU A 200 -42.31 -73.11 -34.42
N MET A 201 -43.36 -73.91 -34.20
CA MET A 201 -44.62 -73.44 -33.60
C MET A 201 -44.98 -74.32 -32.39
N PRO A 202 -45.44 -73.73 -31.26
CA PRO A 202 -45.93 -74.52 -30.13
C PRO A 202 -47.27 -75.18 -30.49
N CYS A 203 -47.28 -76.50 -30.59
CA CYS A 203 -48.43 -77.35 -30.90
C CYS A 203 -48.69 -78.30 -29.72
N ASP A 204 -49.82 -78.14 -29.02
CA ASP A 204 -50.19 -78.91 -27.82
C ASP A 204 -49.05 -79.03 -26.77
N ASP A 205 -48.48 -77.87 -26.40
CA ASP A 205 -47.40 -77.70 -25.41
C ASP A 205 -46.07 -78.42 -25.77
N VAL A 206 -45.70 -78.45 -27.06
CA VAL A 206 -44.35 -78.81 -27.57
C VAL A 206 -44.02 -77.95 -28.81
N CYS A 207 -42.79 -77.44 -28.94
CA CYS A 207 -42.32 -76.80 -30.18
C CYS A 207 -42.12 -77.84 -31.30
N VAL A 208 -42.65 -77.58 -32.51
CA VAL A 208 -42.47 -78.45 -33.68
C VAL A 208 -42.13 -77.66 -34.95
N ASP A 209 -41.22 -78.22 -35.77
CA ASP A 209 -40.86 -77.71 -37.09
C ASP A 209 -42.02 -77.84 -38.08
N VAL A 210 -42.71 -76.71 -38.32
CA VAL A 210 -43.80 -76.60 -39.30
C VAL A 210 -43.30 -76.31 -40.72
N THR A 211 -41.98 -76.30 -40.96
CA THR A 211 -41.36 -75.97 -42.25
C THR A 211 -40.88 -77.20 -43.02
N SER A 212 -40.43 -78.27 -42.34
CA SER A 212 -39.93 -79.49 -43.00
C SER A 212 -40.65 -80.80 -42.64
N ASP A 213 -41.44 -80.85 -41.55
CA ASP A 213 -42.18 -82.06 -41.18
C ASP A 213 -43.42 -82.27 -42.07
N ALA A 214 -43.40 -83.34 -42.88
CA ALA A 214 -44.52 -83.77 -43.72
C ALA A 214 -45.77 -84.25 -42.95
N LEU A 215 -45.73 -84.28 -41.60
CA LEU A 215 -46.88 -84.50 -40.72
C LEU A 215 -47.44 -83.23 -40.06
N ASN A 216 -46.72 -82.10 -40.13
CA ASN A 216 -47.07 -80.80 -39.52
C ASN A 216 -46.85 -79.61 -40.48
N CYS A 217 -46.94 -79.86 -41.78
CA CYS A 217 -46.46 -78.97 -42.84
C CYS A 217 -47.29 -77.68 -42.93
N GLY A 218 -46.72 -76.55 -42.50
CA GLY A 218 -47.41 -75.25 -42.40
C GLY A 218 -48.35 -75.12 -41.18
N GLY A 219 -48.39 -76.10 -40.29
CA GLY A 219 -49.17 -76.06 -39.05
C GLY A 219 -49.47 -77.43 -38.44
N CYS A 220 -49.79 -77.42 -37.14
CA CYS A 220 -50.03 -78.63 -36.34
C CYS A 220 -50.97 -79.65 -37.03
N GLY A 221 -50.46 -80.84 -37.34
CA GLY A 221 -51.20 -81.97 -37.90
C GLY A 221 -51.49 -81.94 -39.41
N VAL A 222 -50.89 -81.02 -40.19
CA VAL A 222 -51.09 -80.94 -41.65
C VAL A 222 -50.19 -81.94 -42.39
N THR A 223 -50.81 -82.87 -43.12
CA THR A 223 -50.15 -84.00 -43.79
C THR A 223 -50.16 -83.88 -45.33
N CYS A 224 -49.05 -84.20 -45.99
CA CYS A 224 -48.93 -84.19 -47.46
C CYS A 224 -49.44 -85.48 -48.15
N GLU A 225 -49.74 -85.42 -49.46
CA GLU A 225 -50.08 -86.61 -50.25
C GLU A 225 -48.83 -87.47 -50.57
N SER A 226 -49.03 -88.73 -50.99
CA SER A 226 -47.98 -89.77 -51.03
C SER A 226 -46.86 -89.57 -52.06
N ASP A 227 -47.02 -88.62 -52.97
CA ASP A 227 -46.11 -88.23 -54.04
C ASP A 227 -45.66 -86.76 -53.91
N GLU A 228 -45.90 -86.14 -52.75
CA GLU A 228 -45.46 -84.79 -52.37
C GLU A 228 -44.48 -84.83 -51.17
N VAL A 229 -43.71 -83.77 -50.97
CA VAL A 229 -42.82 -83.54 -49.82
C VAL A 229 -43.13 -82.20 -49.17
N CYS A 230 -42.81 -82.03 -47.88
CA CYS A 230 -42.90 -80.72 -47.22
C CYS A 230 -41.62 -79.92 -47.47
N ASP A 231 -41.76 -78.69 -47.97
CA ASP A 231 -40.69 -77.70 -48.08
C ASP A 231 -41.24 -76.30 -47.79
N GLY A 232 -40.54 -75.52 -46.96
CA GLY A 232 -40.97 -74.18 -46.53
C GLY A 232 -42.36 -74.11 -45.87
N GLY A 233 -42.88 -75.23 -45.34
CA GLY A 233 -44.24 -75.33 -44.78
C GLY A 233 -45.36 -75.48 -45.82
N ALA A 234 -45.04 -75.95 -47.04
CA ALA A 234 -46.03 -76.35 -48.04
C ALA A 234 -45.72 -77.74 -48.63
N CYS A 235 -46.77 -78.48 -49.00
CA CYS A 235 -46.64 -79.75 -49.72
C CYS A 235 -46.39 -79.49 -51.21
N VAL A 236 -45.32 -80.07 -51.77
CA VAL A 236 -44.85 -79.81 -53.15
C VAL A 236 -44.39 -81.08 -53.87
N CYS A 237 -44.46 -81.09 -55.21
CA CYS A 237 -43.92 -82.16 -56.05
C CYS A 237 -42.37 -82.23 -55.94
N PRO A 238 -41.76 -83.43 -55.90
CA PRO A 238 -40.32 -83.61 -55.99
C PRO A 238 -39.71 -83.01 -57.27
N ASP A 239 -38.42 -82.66 -57.19
CA ASP A 239 -37.60 -82.11 -58.28
C ASP A 239 -38.20 -80.88 -59.01
N GLY A 240 -39.13 -80.16 -58.37
CA GLY A 240 -39.70 -78.91 -58.87
C GLY A 240 -40.74 -79.04 -59.98
N GLY A 241 -41.27 -80.24 -60.25
CA GLY A 241 -42.28 -80.46 -61.29
C GLY A 241 -43.65 -79.81 -60.98
N GLU A 242 -44.38 -79.38 -62.02
CA GLU A 242 -45.75 -78.86 -61.88
C GLU A 242 -46.81 -79.98 -62.00
N ARG A 243 -47.94 -79.84 -61.31
CA ARG A 243 -49.02 -80.86 -61.27
C ARG A 243 -49.99 -80.73 -62.46
N CYS A 244 -49.52 -80.99 -63.68
CA CYS A 244 -50.36 -80.96 -64.89
C CYS A 244 -51.34 -82.15 -64.93
N ASP A 245 -52.64 -81.89 -65.11
CA ASP A 245 -53.73 -82.89 -65.18
C ASP A 245 -53.73 -83.97 -64.07
N GLY A 246 -53.22 -83.62 -62.89
CA GLY A 246 -53.28 -84.42 -61.66
C GLY A 246 -52.04 -85.28 -61.36
N VAL A 247 -50.97 -85.17 -62.15
CA VAL A 247 -49.68 -85.87 -61.93
C VAL A 247 -48.56 -84.83 -61.99
N CYS A 248 -47.48 -84.99 -61.20
CA CYS A 248 -46.29 -84.14 -61.31
C CYS A 248 -45.55 -84.37 -62.66
N VAL A 249 -45.20 -83.30 -63.37
CA VAL A 249 -44.50 -83.33 -64.67
C VAL A 249 -43.39 -82.28 -64.70
N SER A 250 -42.25 -82.57 -65.34
CA SER A 250 -41.17 -81.58 -65.49
C SER A 250 -41.50 -80.59 -66.61
N THR A 251 -41.42 -79.30 -66.31
CA THR A 251 -41.60 -78.18 -67.23
C THR A 251 -40.28 -77.65 -67.79
N ASP A 252 -39.14 -78.25 -67.41
CA ASP A 252 -37.81 -77.73 -67.74
C ASP A 252 -37.38 -78.01 -69.19
N ASP A 253 -37.65 -79.21 -69.71
CA ASP A 253 -37.13 -79.68 -71.00
C ASP A 253 -38.23 -79.96 -72.06
N ASP A 254 -39.51 -79.79 -71.72
CA ASP A 254 -40.64 -80.07 -72.63
C ASP A 254 -41.03 -78.85 -73.47
N GLU A 255 -40.88 -78.93 -74.80
CA GLU A 255 -41.15 -77.82 -75.73
C GLU A 255 -42.65 -77.42 -75.83
N ALA A 256 -43.58 -78.21 -75.28
CA ALA A 256 -45.01 -77.92 -75.23
C ALA A 256 -45.52 -77.50 -73.84
N HIS A 257 -44.71 -77.68 -72.79
CA HIS A 257 -45.00 -77.29 -71.39
C HIS A 257 -43.84 -76.49 -70.78
N CYS A 258 -43.14 -75.69 -71.59
CA CYS A 258 -41.88 -75.05 -71.23
C CYS A 258 -42.08 -73.97 -70.15
N GLY A 259 -41.63 -74.24 -68.94
CA GLY A 259 -41.72 -73.37 -67.77
C GLY A 259 -43.07 -73.40 -67.03
N PHE A 260 -44.17 -73.77 -67.71
CA PHE A 260 -45.45 -74.07 -67.05
C PHE A 260 -46.37 -74.92 -67.94
N CYS A 261 -47.33 -75.62 -67.33
CA CYS A 261 -48.29 -76.49 -68.02
C CYS A 261 -48.97 -75.78 -69.22
N GLY A 262 -48.69 -76.27 -70.44
CA GLY A 262 -49.30 -75.80 -71.69
C GLY A 262 -48.59 -74.65 -72.43
N ASN A 263 -47.41 -74.21 -71.98
CA ASN A 263 -46.64 -73.14 -72.65
C ASN A 263 -45.73 -73.65 -73.79
N ALA A 264 -45.76 -72.98 -74.95
CA ALA A 264 -44.99 -73.38 -76.13
C ALA A 264 -44.17 -72.22 -76.74
N CYS A 265 -42.90 -72.48 -77.07
CA CYS A 265 -41.95 -71.44 -77.49
C CYS A 265 -42.22 -70.85 -78.90
N VAL A 266 -41.86 -69.57 -79.08
CA VAL A 266 -42.04 -68.84 -80.35
C VAL A 266 -40.89 -69.07 -81.34
N THR A 267 -41.16 -68.83 -82.62
CA THR A 267 -40.27 -69.19 -83.73
C THR A 267 -38.90 -68.50 -83.65
N GLY A 268 -37.85 -69.28 -83.36
CA GLY A 268 -36.47 -68.81 -83.22
C GLY A 268 -35.86 -69.06 -81.84
N GLN A 269 -36.65 -69.54 -80.88
CA GLN A 269 -36.20 -69.95 -79.55
C GLN A 269 -36.23 -71.48 -79.39
N ARG A 270 -35.58 -71.99 -78.33
CA ARG A 270 -35.70 -73.38 -77.83
C ARG A 270 -36.07 -73.39 -76.35
N CYS A 271 -36.71 -74.45 -75.86
CA CYS A 271 -36.81 -74.68 -74.41
C CYS A 271 -35.45 -75.15 -73.86
N ASP A 272 -35.05 -74.63 -72.70
CA ASP A 272 -33.78 -74.95 -72.02
C ASP A 272 -33.91 -74.58 -70.54
N ARG A 273 -34.31 -75.54 -69.69
CA ARG A 273 -34.70 -75.34 -68.28
C ARG A 273 -35.78 -74.28 -68.11
N GLY A 274 -36.96 -74.57 -68.66
CA GLY A 274 -38.20 -73.84 -68.46
C GLY A 274 -38.30 -72.50 -69.19
N ALA A 275 -37.26 -72.10 -69.93
CA ALA A 275 -37.20 -70.82 -70.62
C ALA A 275 -37.02 -70.99 -72.13
N CYS A 276 -37.78 -70.20 -72.90
CA CYS A 276 -37.60 -70.08 -74.35
C CYS A 276 -36.43 -69.12 -74.67
N THR A 277 -35.29 -69.64 -75.14
CA THR A 277 -34.01 -68.91 -75.22
C THR A 277 -33.55 -68.55 -76.63
N CYS A 278 -32.90 -67.39 -76.79
CA CYS A 278 -32.31 -66.92 -78.06
C CYS A 278 -31.07 -67.72 -78.48
N ALA A 279 -31.02 -68.17 -79.73
CA ALA A 279 -29.84 -68.85 -80.27
C ALA A 279 -28.63 -67.91 -80.38
N GLY A 280 -27.55 -68.21 -79.66
CA GLY A 280 -26.29 -67.47 -79.70
C GLY A 280 -25.96 -66.62 -78.47
N GLY A 281 -26.83 -66.58 -77.44
CA GLY A 281 -26.53 -65.97 -76.14
C GLY A 281 -26.91 -64.50 -75.97
N GLY A 282 -27.36 -63.81 -77.03
CA GLY A 282 -27.93 -62.46 -76.91
C GLY A 282 -29.26 -62.46 -76.14
N ALA A 283 -29.54 -61.41 -75.38
CA ALA A 283 -30.72 -61.31 -74.53
C ALA A 283 -31.94 -60.76 -75.28
N LEU A 284 -33.15 -61.21 -74.91
CA LEU A 284 -34.38 -60.80 -75.58
C LEU A 284 -34.89 -59.46 -75.02
N CYS A 285 -34.66 -58.35 -75.73
CA CYS A 285 -35.12 -57.02 -75.34
C CYS A 285 -36.37 -56.62 -76.16
N GLY A 286 -37.54 -57.10 -75.73
CA GLY A 286 -38.80 -57.01 -76.48
C GLY A 286 -38.94 -58.19 -77.44
N ASP A 287 -39.44 -57.98 -78.66
CA ASP A 287 -39.62 -59.06 -79.66
C ASP A 287 -38.33 -59.39 -80.45
N SER A 288 -37.14 -59.15 -79.88
CA SER A 288 -35.85 -59.30 -80.60
C SER A 288 -34.65 -59.52 -79.66
N CYS A 289 -33.72 -60.38 -80.09
CA CYS A 289 -32.47 -60.66 -79.39
C CYS A 289 -31.44 -59.52 -79.63
N VAL A 290 -30.76 -59.06 -78.59
CA VAL A 290 -29.82 -57.93 -78.58
C VAL A 290 -28.54 -58.32 -77.82
N ASP A 291 -27.42 -57.76 -78.26
CA ASP A 291 -26.10 -57.88 -77.61
C ASP A 291 -26.00 -56.89 -76.44
N LEU A 292 -25.67 -57.38 -75.24
CA LEU A 292 -25.60 -56.58 -74.00
C LEU A 292 -24.20 -56.06 -73.68
N ASP A 293 -23.15 -56.58 -74.33
CA ASP A 293 -21.76 -56.33 -73.92
C ASP A 293 -21.24 -54.98 -74.42
N VAL A 294 -21.83 -54.48 -75.51
CA VAL A 294 -21.45 -53.23 -76.20
C VAL A 294 -22.58 -52.19 -76.29
N SER A 295 -23.79 -52.53 -75.84
CA SER A 295 -24.99 -51.69 -76.03
C SER A 295 -25.14 -50.69 -74.89
N ARG A 296 -24.73 -49.43 -75.10
CA ARG A 296 -24.78 -48.36 -74.05
C ARG A 296 -26.17 -48.12 -73.42
N LEU A 297 -27.26 -48.53 -74.08
CA LEU A 297 -28.64 -48.43 -73.59
C LEU A 297 -29.18 -49.74 -72.97
N ASN A 298 -28.39 -50.81 -73.02
CA ASN A 298 -28.73 -52.14 -72.51
C ASN A 298 -27.50 -52.81 -71.88
N CYS A 299 -26.65 -52.05 -71.20
CA CYS A 299 -25.32 -52.52 -70.80
C CYS A 299 -25.44 -53.55 -69.67
N GLY A 300 -25.10 -54.80 -69.97
CA GLY A 300 -25.30 -55.93 -69.05
C GLY A 300 -26.78 -56.29 -68.78
N GLY A 301 -27.74 -55.62 -69.43
CA GLY A 301 -29.18 -55.90 -69.26
C GLY A 301 -30.09 -54.94 -70.01
N CYS A 302 -31.21 -55.42 -70.53
CA CYS A 302 -32.15 -54.62 -71.33
C CYS A 302 -32.60 -53.34 -70.58
N GLY A 303 -32.46 -52.18 -71.21
CA GLY A 303 -32.83 -50.88 -70.64
C GLY A 303 -31.84 -50.26 -69.65
N GLN A 304 -30.71 -50.90 -69.34
CA GLN A 304 -29.65 -50.31 -68.51
C GLN A 304 -28.82 -49.30 -69.32
N GLU A 305 -29.13 -48.00 -69.21
CA GLU A 305 -28.28 -46.94 -69.77
C GLU A 305 -27.13 -46.58 -68.81
N CYS A 306 -25.90 -46.53 -69.34
CA CYS A 306 -24.73 -46.17 -68.53
C CYS A 306 -24.77 -44.71 -68.02
N PRO A 307 -24.34 -44.46 -66.76
CA PRO A 307 -24.24 -43.14 -66.14
C PRO A 307 -23.62 -42.04 -67.00
N VAL A 308 -23.97 -40.78 -66.70
CA VAL A 308 -23.49 -39.63 -67.49
C VAL A 308 -21.97 -39.50 -67.38
N GLY A 309 -21.29 -39.79 -68.49
CA GLY A 309 -19.82 -39.83 -68.60
C GLY A 309 -19.22 -41.24 -68.74
N ALA A 310 -20.00 -42.30 -68.52
CA ALA A 310 -19.55 -43.69 -68.61
C ALA A 310 -19.83 -44.33 -69.98
N ALA A 311 -19.01 -45.33 -70.34
CA ALA A 311 -19.13 -46.13 -71.56
C ALA A 311 -19.41 -47.60 -71.23
N CYS A 312 -20.13 -48.31 -72.11
CA CYS A 312 -20.35 -49.75 -71.96
C CYS A 312 -19.17 -50.53 -72.55
N VAL A 313 -18.56 -51.40 -71.75
CA VAL A 313 -17.48 -52.31 -72.13
C VAL A 313 -17.69 -53.63 -71.40
N ASP A 314 -17.71 -54.75 -72.13
CA ASP A 314 -17.89 -56.11 -71.61
C ASP A 314 -19.08 -56.23 -70.61
N GLY A 315 -20.18 -55.55 -70.94
CA GLY A 315 -21.42 -55.55 -70.15
C GLY A 315 -21.42 -54.64 -68.91
N ALA A 316 -20.32 -53.92 -68.65
CA ALA A 316 -20.18 -53.00 -67.51
C ALA A 316 -20.03 -51.54 -67.96
N CYS A 317 -20.49 -50.61 -67.11
CA CYS A 317 -20.37 -49.17 -67.36
C CYS A 317 -19.10 -48.58 -66.71
N ASP A 318 -18.05 -48.36 -67.50
CA ASP A 318 -16.76 -47.86 -67.04
C ASP A 318 -16.67 -46.32 -67.07
N CYS A 319 -16.00 -45.74 -66.06
CA CYS A 319 -15.81 -44.31 -65.87
C CYS A 319 -14.38 -43.88 -66.24
N PRO A 320 -14.19 -42.91 -67.16
CA PRO A 320 -12.87 -42.50 -67.65
C PRO A 320 -11.87 -42.17 -66.53
N GLY A 321 -10.82 -42.97 -66.42
CA GLY A 321 -9.76 -42.82 -65.40
C GLY A 321 -9.97 -43.64 -64.11
N GLY A 322 -10.98 -44.51 -64.04
CA GLY A 322 -11.21 -45.40 -62.89
C GLY A 322 -11.80 -44.71 -61.65
N GLY A 323 -12.35 -43.49 -61.81
CA GLY A 323 -13.04 -42.79 -60.73
C GLY A 323 -14.44 -43.38 -60.46
N PRO A 324 -14.88 -43.52 -59.20
CA PRO A 324 -16.16 -44.12 -58.86
C PRO A 324 -17.36 -43.26 -59.31
N VAL A 325 -18.50 -43.92 -59.47
CA VAL A 325 -19.80 -43.26 -59.67
C VAL A 325 -20.34 -42.79 -58.32
N CYS A 326 -20.53 -41.48 -58.15
CA CYS A 326 -21.20 -40.89 -57.00
C CYS A 326 -22.41 -40.08 -57.48
N ASP A 327 -23.58 -40.30 -56.88
CA ASP A 327 -24.86 -39.68 -57.24
C ASP A 327 -25.20 -39.79 -58.74
N GLY A 328 -24.96 -40.97 -59.34
CA GLY A 328 -25.30 -41.26 -60.75
C GLY A 328 -24.38 -40.65 -61.81
N ALA A 329 -23.22 -40.11 -61.43
CA ALA A 329 -22.20 -39.60 -62.36
C ALA A 329 -20.78 -39.97 -61.92
N CYS A 330 -19.85 -40.13 -62.86
CA CYS A 330 -18.43 -40.33 -62.57
C CYS A 330 -17.85 -39.12 -61.82
N ARG A 331 -17.19 -39.32 -60.66
CA ARG A 331 -16.53 -38.24 -59.90
C ARG A 331 -15.02 -38.45 -59.79
N ASN A 332 -14.27 -37.34 -59.78
CA ASN A 332 -12.83 -37.38 -59.59
C ASN A 332 -12.47 -37.24 -58.10
N THR A 333 -12.38 -38.37 -57.41
CA THR A 333 -12.07 -38.44 -55.98
C THR A 333 -10.66 -37.97 -55.61
N THR A 334 -9.78 -37.70 -56.59
CA THR A 334 -8.42 -37.19 -56.32
C THR A 334 -8.37 -35.67 -56.08
N SER A 335 -9.41 -34.94 -56.50
CA SER A 335 -9.43 -33.46 -56.46
C SER A 335 -10.79 -32.84 -56.11
N ASP A 336 -11.88 -33.61 -56.07
CA ASP A 336 -13.21 -33.10 -55.66
C ASP A 336 -13.28 -32.99 -54.12
N PRO A 337 -13.42 -31.79 -53.53
CA PRO A 337 -13.49 -31.61 -52.08
C PRO A 337 -14.80 -32.14 -51.45
N LEU A 338 -15.77 -32.54 -52.27
CA LEU A 338 -17.02 -33.18 -51.83
C LEU A 338 -16.98 -34.71 -51.87
N ASN A 339 -15.95 -35.29 -52.50
CA ASN A 339 -15.78 -36.73 -52.73
C ASN A 339 -14.30 -37.15 -52.57
N CYS A 340 -13.58 -36.58 -51.62
CA CYS A 340 -12.13 -36.71 -51.54
C CYS A 340 -11.70 -38.09 -51.02
N GLY A 341 -11.05 -38.88 -51.87
CA GLY A 341 -10.70 -40.28 -51.58
C GLY A 341 -11.85 -41.27 -51.70
N GLY A 342 -13.11 -40.81 -51.68
CA GLY A 342 -14.30 -41.65 -51.84
C GLY A 342 -15.60 -40.84 -51.95
N CYS A 343 -16.67 -41.46 -52.45
CA CYS A 343 -17.97 -40.81 -52.60
C CYS A 343 -18.50 -40.28 -51.27
N GLY A 344 -18.98 -39.04 -51.25
CA GLY A 344 -19.52 -38.36 -50.06
C GLY A 344 -18.49 -37.93 -49.02
N VAL A 345 -17.20 -38.26 -49.19
CA VAL A 345 -16.13 -37.87 -48.25
C VAL A 345 -15.81 -36.38 -48.42
N ARG A 346 -16.45 -35.56 -47.59
CA ARG A 346 -16.19 -34.11 -47.54
C ARG A 346 -14.99 -33.80 -46.67
N CYS A 347 -14.11 -32.95 -47.19
CA CYS A 347 -13.04 -32.36 -46.37
C CYS A 347 -13.61 -31.41 -45.31
N ALA A 348 -12.95 -31.34 -44.15
CA ALA A 348 -13.39 -30.48 -43.06
C ALA A 348 -13.15 -28.99 -43.36
N SER A 349 -13.75 -28.10 -42.57
CA SER A 349 -13.69 -26.64 -42.80
C SER A 349 -12.26 -26.11 -42.89
N GLY A 350 -11.89 -25.61 -44.07
CA GLY A 350 -10.56 -25.07 -44.41
C GLY A 350 -9.66 -26.03 -45.20
N GLN A 351 -9.93 -27.34 -45.19
CA GLN A 351 -9.15 -28.31 -45.95
C GLN A 351 -9.53 -28.34 -47.45
N VAL A 352 -8.57 -28.75 -48.28
CA VAL A 352 -8.70 -28.98 -49.72
C VAL A 352 -8.36 -30.43 -50.07
N CYS A 353 -9.00 -30.98 -51.10
CA CYS A 353 -8.65 -32.30 -51.61
C CYS A 353 -7.37 -32.23 -52.45
N ARG A 354 -6.37 -33.04 -52.10
CA ARG A 354 -5.14 -33.23 -52.88
C ARG A 354 -4.79 -34.72 -52.94
N SER A 355 -4.71 -35.28 -54.14
CA SER A 355 -4.37 -36.69 -54.38
C SER A 355 -5.27 -37.69 -53.63
N GLY A 356 -6.52 -37.33 -53.37
CA GLY A 356 -7.48 -38.17 -52.64
C GLY A 356 -7.38 -38.11 -51.11
N ALA A 357 -6.59 -37.19 -50.56
CA ALA A 357 -6.56 -36.89 -49.12
C ALA A 357 -6.99 -35.43 -48.86
N CYS A 358 -7.69 -35.21 -47.75
CA CYS A 358 -8.02 -33.87 -47.26
C CYS A 358 -6.82 -33.30 -46.49
N ALA A 359 -6.24 -32.23 -47.01
CA ALA A 359 -5.07 -31.56 -46.46
C ALA A 359 -5.31 -30.05 -46.36
N CYS A 360 -4.51 -29.34 -45.56
CA CYS A 360 -4.62 -27.89 -45.45
C CYS A 360 -3.96 -27.15 -46.64
N PRO A 361 -4.27 -25.86 -46.84
CA PRO A 361 -3.57 -25.01 -47.79
C PRO A 361 -2.12 -24.75 -47.33
N GLY A 362 -1.18 -24.68 -48.28
CA GLY A 362 0.24 -24.49 -47.95
C GLY A 362 0.80 -25.63 -47.09
N ASP A 363 1.56 -25.25 -46.06
CA ASP A 363 2.18 -26.13 -45.06
C ASP A 363 1.47 -26.05 -43.69
N GLU A 364 0.26 -25.46 -43.63
CA GLU A 364 -0.57 -25.36 -42.42
C GLU A 364 -0.95 -26.74 -41.85
N MET A 365 -1.07 -26.84 -40.52
CA MET A 365 -1.48 -28.08 -39.84
C MET A 365 -2.96 -28.05 -39.47
N TYR A 366 -3.66 -29.18 -39.56
CA TYR A 366 -5.08 -29.27 -39.16
C TYR A 366 -5.19 -29.49 -37.64
N CYS A 367 -5.57 -28.45 -36.91
CA CYS A 367 -5.63 -28.44 -35.44
C CYS A 367 -7.09 -28.32 -34.95
N SER A 368 -7.59 -29.37 -34.31
CA SER A 368 -8.87 -29.48 -33.58
C SER A 368 -10.18 -29.24 -34.35
N ALA A 369 -10.26 -28.20 -35.19
CA ALA A 369 -11.45 -27.83 -35.96
C ALA A 369 -11.15 -27.07 -37.27
N GLY A 370 -9.88 -26.78 -37.58
CA GLY A 370 -9.50 -26.01 -38.77
C GLY A 370 -8.02 -26.09 -39.08
N CYS A 371 -7.64 -25.57 -40.26
CA CYS A 371 -6.24 -25.38 -40.63
C CYS A 371 -5.62 -24.22 -39.83
N THR A 372 -4.35 -24.34 -39.47
CA THR A 372 -3.64 -23.40 -38.60
C THR A 372 -2.16 -23.35 -38.99
N ASP A 373 -1.65 -22.13 -39.20
CA ASP A 373 -0.23 -21.88 -39.33
C ASP A 373 0.47 -22.08 -37.97
N THR A 374 1.22 -23.17 -37.83
CA THR A 374 1.95 -23.49 -36.59
C THR A 374 3.21 -22.65 -36.40
N ASP A 375 3.63 -21.86 -37.39
CA ASP A 375 4.82 -21.01 -37.28
C ASP A 375 4.49 -19.63 -36.69
N THR A 376 3.21 -19.22 -36.71
CA THR A 376 2.74 -17.95 -36.16
C THR A 376 1.57 -18.04 -35.16
N ASP A 377 0.77 -19.13 -35.14
CA ASP A 377 -0.34 -19.25 -34.19
C ASP A 377 0.14 -19.51 -32.76
N ILE A 378 -0.15 -18.55 -31.88
CA ILE A 378 0.26 -18.55 -30.47
C ILE A 378 -0.35 -19.69 -29.62
N ARG A 379 -1.34 -20.45 -30.13
CA ARG A 379 -1.97 -21.59 -29.44
C ARG A 379 -1.49 -22.96 -29.97
N ASN A 380 -0.85 -23.01 -31.12
CA ASN A 380 -0.46 -24.22 -31.84
C ASN A 380 1.01 -24.15 -32.32
N CYS A 381 1.85 -23.42 -31.60
CA CYS A 381 3.21 -23.09 -32.02
C CYS A 381 4.09 -24.33 -32.15
N GLY A 382 4.63 -24.56 -33.34
CA GLY A 382 5.44 -25.73 -33.71
C GLY A 382 4.68 -27.07 -33.79
N ARG A 383 3.48 -27.16 -33.20
CA ARG A 383 2.52 -28.28 -33.33
C ARG A 383 1.17 -27.94 -32.68
N CYS A 384 0.09 -28.57 -33.16
CA CYS A 384 -1.24 -28.43 -32.59
C CYS A 384 -1.29 -28.57 -31.05
N GLY A 385 -2.07 -27.71 -30.39
CA GLY A 385 -2.27 -27.69 -28.94
C GLY A 385 -1.08 -27.19 -28.10
N THR A 386 0.05 -26.84 -28.71
CA THR A 386 1.22 -26.31 -27.98
C THR A 386 1.21 -24.79 -27.96
N GLY A 387 0.53 -24.21 -26.96
CA GLY A 387 0.41 -22.77 -26.81
C GLY A 387 1.63 -22.10 -26.16
N CYS A 388 1.99 -20.92 -26.64
CA CYS A 388 3.07 -20.11 -26.07
C CYS A 388 2.65 -19.45 -24.75
N ALA A 389 2.89 -20.16 -23.64
CA ALA A 389 2.68 -19.66 -22.30
C ALA A 389 3.64 -18.50 -21.94
N GLY A 390 3.28 -17.75 -20.89
CA GLY A 390 4.22 -16.83 -20.22
C GLY A 390 4.52 -15.52 -20.95
N GLY A 391 3.75 -15.12 -21.96
CA GLY A 391 3.97 -13.88 -22.71
C GLY A 391 4.98 -14.01 -23.87
N ARG A 392 5.26 -15.25 -24.29
CA ARG A 392 6.02 -15.56 -25.49
C ARG A 392 5.17 -15.38 -26.75
N SER A 393 5.80 -14.99 -27.85
CA SER A 393 5.22 -15.02 -29.20
C SER A 393 5.61 -16.31 -29.92
N CYS A 394 4.81 -16.78 -30.87
CA CYS A 394 5.26 -17.79 -31.82
C CYS A 394 6.02 -17.12 -32.97
N VAL A 395 7.22 -17.61 -33.29
CA VAL A 395 8.05 -17.18 -34.42
C VAL A 395 8.75 -18.41 -34.98
N GLU A 396 8.56 -18.73 -36.26
CA GLU A 396 9.15 -19.91 -36.93
C GLU A 396 8.94 -21.22 -36.14
N GLY A 397 7.76 -21.36 -35.54
CA GLY A 397 7.36 -22.54 -34.75
C GLY A 397 7.94 -22.60 -33.34
N VAL A 398 8.67 -21.57 -32.90
CA VAL A 398 9.29 -21.48 -31.58
C VAL A 398 8.62 -20.40 -30.71
N CYS A 399 8.34 -20.73 -29.45
CA CYS A 399 7.83 -19.78 -28.48
C CYS A 399 8.97 -18.93 -27.88
N GLU A 400 9.23 -17.77 -28.46
CA GLU A 400 10.30 -16.84 -28.05
C GLU A 400 9.79 -15.62 -27.27
N CYS A 401 10.68 -14.92 -26.58
CA CYS A 401 10.33 -13.68 -25.88
C CYS A 401 10.51 -12.44 -26.76
N PRO A 402 9.68 -11.39 -26.60
CA PRO A 402 9.88 -10.12 -27.30
C PRO A 402 11.25 -9.50 -27.02
N THR A 403 11.79 -8.76 -27.99
CA THR A 403 13.06 -8.03 -27.86
C THR A 403 13.10 -7.19 -26.58
N GLY A 404 14.21 -7.25 -25.84
CA GLY A 404 14.36 -6.63 -24.52
C GLY A 404 13.82 -7.47 -23.34
N GLN A 405 13.31 -8.68 -23.60
CA GLN A 405 12.84 -9.63 -22.58
C GLN A 405 13.52 -10.99 -22.71
N ILE A 406 13.71 -11.68 -21.58
CA ILE A 406 14.19 -13.08 -21.57
C ILE A 406 13.28 -13.99 -20.74
N SER A 407 13.38 -15.30 -20.95
CA SER A 407 12.57 -16.31 -20.27
C SER A 407 13.09 -16.60 -18.85
N CYS A 408 12.53 -15.94 -17.84
CA CYS A 408 12.80 -16.23 -16.43
C CYS A 408 11.69 -17.14 -15.87
N GLY A 409 12.04 -18.34 -15.40
CA GLY A 409 11.08 -19.29 -14.81
C GLY A 409 9.92 -19.68 -15.73
N GLY A 410 10.15 -19.70 -17.04
CA GLY A 410 9.11 -19.98 -18.05
C GLY A 410 8.31 -18.76 -18.52
N ARG A 411 8.53 -17.56 -17.96
CA ARG A 411 7.80 -16.33 -18.29
C ARG A 411 8.73 -15.28 -18.91
N CYS A 412 8.28 -14.62 -19.98
CA CYS A 412 9.00 -13.48 -20.52
C CYS A 412 9.00 -12.33 -19.52
N THR A 413 10.21 -11.85 -19.28
CA THR A 413 10.52 -10.87 -18.25
C THR A 413 11.38 -9.81 -18.90
N ASP A 414 10.89 -8.57 -18.92
CA ASP A 414 11.67 -7.38 -19.24
C ASP A 414 12.99 -7.39 -18.44
N VAL A 415 14.10 -7.19 -19.14
CA VAL A 415 15.45 -7.05 -18.57
C VAL A 415 16.11 -5.71 -18.88
N GLU A 416 15.44 -4.83 -19.63
CA GLU A 416 15.96 -3.51 -20.02
C GLU A 416 15.45 -2.37 -19.12
N GLY A 417 14.20 -2.46 -18.64
CA GLY A 417 13.57 -1.51 -17.71
C GLY A 417 13.33 -2.08 -16.31
N ASN A 418 13.32 -3.40 -16.14
CA ASN A 418 12.96 -4.04 -14.88
C ASN A 418 14.09 -4.03 -13.84
N ARG A 419 13.96 -3.18 -12.82
CA ARG A 419 14.89 -3.08 -11.67
C ARG A 419 15.10 -4.38 -10.86
N TYR A 420 14.34 -5.45 -11.11
CA TYR A 420 14.47 -6.75 -10.43
C TYR A 420 15.11 -7.85 -11.30
N ASN A 421 15.29 -7.60 -12.60
CA ASN A 421 15.84 -8.56 -13.57
C ASN A 421 16.79 -7.88 -14.57
N CYS A 422 17.54 -6.87 -14.12
CA CYS A 422 18.25 -5.96 -15.00
C CYS A 422 19.44 -6.64 -15.69
N GLY A 423 19.38 -6.79 -17.01
CA GLY A 423 20.35 -7.56 -17.79
C GLY A 423 20.33 -9.07 -17.53
N GLY A 424 19.40 -9.59 -16.71
CA GLY A 424 19.32 -11.01 -16.38
C GLY A 424 18.34 -11.36 -15.26
N CYS A 425 17.82 -12.59 -15.28
CA CYS A 425 16.85 -13.07 -14.30
C CYS A 425 17.36 -12.94 -12.85
N GLY A 426 16.58 -12.31 -11.98
CA GLY A 426 16.92 -12.10 -10.57
C GLY A 426 18.02 -11.06 -10.30
N VAL A 427 18.52 -10.36 -11.32
CA VAL A 427 19.51 -9.28 -11.14
C VAL A 427 18.80 -8.02 -10.64
N VAL A 428 18.69 -7.91 -9.31
CA VAL A 428 18.06 -6.75 -8.65
C VAL A 428 19.06 -5.59 -8.56
N CYS A 429 18.67 -4.43 -9.08
CA CYS A 429 19.51 -3.23 -8.98
C CYS A 429 19.66 -2.75 -7.53
N PRO A 430 20.88 -2.32 -7.12
CA PRO A 430 21.13 -1.69 -5.83
C PRO A 430 20.18 -0.51 -5.56
N SER A 431 19.93 -0.24 -4.27
CA SER A 431 18.97 0.77 -3.83
C SER A 431 19.16 2.13 -4.51
N ALA A 432 18.06 2.66 -5.07
CA ALA A 432 17.95 3.89 -5.85
C ALA A 432 18.51 3.89 -7.28
N GLN A 433 19.19 2.83 -7.74
CA GLN A 433 19.45 2.64 -9.17
C GLN A 433 18.20 2.08 -9.87
N SER A 434 18.09 2.34 -11.17
CA SER A 434 17.05 1.81 -12.06
C SER A 434 17.70 0.99 -13.16
N CYS A 435 16.95 0.08 -13.79
CA CYS A 435 17.44 -0.56 -15.00
C CYS A 435 17.30 0.39 -16.18
N ILE A 436 18.36 0.54 -16.96
CA ILE A 436 18.41 1.34 -18.18
C ILE A 436 19.20 0.51 -19.20
N ALA A 437 18.54 0.06 -20.28
CA ALA A 437 19.15 -0.75 -21.34
C ALA A 437 19.93 -1.99 -20.83
N GLY A 438 19.44 -2.62 -19.76
CA GLY A 438 20.06 -3.80 -19.15
C GLY A 438 21.19 -3.52 -18.15
N ALA A 439 21.50 -2.25 -17.87
CA ALA A 439 22.45 -1.85 -16.84
C ALA A 439 21.76 -1.19 -15.63
N CYS A 440 22.23 -1.48 -14.42
CA CYS A 440 21.77 -0.82 -13.21
C CYS A 440 22.45 0.55 -13.05
N GLU A 441 21.76 1.60 -13.47
CA GLU A 441 22.29 2.96 -13.56
C GLU A 441 21.49 3.95 -12.70
N CYS A 442 22.05 5.16 -12.53
CA CYS A 442 21.33 6.24 -11.88
C CYS A 442 20.53 7.06 -12.91
N PRO A 443 19.19 7.20 -12.74
CA PRO A 443 18.36 7.97 -13.66
C PRO A 443 18.93 9.36 -13.99
N GLY A 444 18.90 9.73 -15.27
CA GLY A 444 19.41 11.01 -15.76
C GLY A 444 20.94 11.16 -15.76
N GLY A 445 21.70 10.05 -15.70
CA GLY A 445 23.17 10.10 -15.70
C GLY A 445 23.78 10.56 -14.37
N GLY A 446 23.06 10.35 -13.26
CA GLY A 446 23.58 10.63 -11.93
C GLY A 446 24.69 9.65 -11.49
N SER A 447 25.18 9.82 -10.27
CA SER A 447 26.15 8.91 -9.64
C SER A 447 25.59 8.34 -8.33
N LEU A 448 26.01 7.13 -7.98
CA LEU A 448 25.57 6.45 -6.75
C LEU A 448 26.36 6.94 -5.55
N CYS A 449 25.70 7.66 -4.64
CA CYS A 449 26.27 8.20 -3.41
C CYS A 449 25.71 7.45 -2.21
N GLY A 450 26.46 6.43 -1.74
CA GLY A 450 25.97 5.49 -0.74
C GLY A 450 24.81 4.66 -1.30
N SER A 451 23.66 4.69 -0.64
CA SER A 451 22.42 4.01 -1.05
C SER A 451 21.47 4.89 -1.88
N SER A 452 21.99 5.91 -2.57
CA SER A 452 21.15 6.90 -3.26
C SER A 452 21.81 7.54 -4.48
N CYS A 453 21.09 7.58 -5.60
CA CYS A 453 21.51 8.32 -6.79
C CYS A 453 21.43 9.85 -6.60
N ARG A 454 22.45 10.57 -7.08
CA ARG A 454 22.60 12.03 -6.97
C ARG A 454 23.15 12.60 -8.27
N VAL A 455 22.67 13.76 -8.69
CA VAL A 455 23.16 14.44 -9.90
C VAL A 455 24.31 15.36 -9.49
N LEU A 456 25.56 14.87 -9.57
CA LEU A 456 26.73 15.56 -9.00
C LEU A 456 26.95 16.98 -9.57
N SER A 457 26.38 17.30 -10.73
CA SER A 457 26.48 18.64 -11.33
C SER A 457 25.60 19.71 -10.68
N SER A 458 24.59 19.33 -9.89
CA SER A 458 23.62 20.23 -9.26
C SER A 458 23.16 19.85 -7.84
N ASP A 459 23.52 18.67 -7.33
CA ASP A 459 23.15 18.23 -5.98
C ASP A 459 23.95 18.97 -4.90
N PHE A 460 23.26 19.82 -4.12
CA PHE A 460 23.85 20.64 -3.06
C PHE A 460 24.61 19.83 -1.98
N ASN A 461 24.30 18.56 -1.77
CA ASN A 461 24.94 17.72 -0.75
C ASN A 461 26.02 16.77 -1.34
N ASN A 462 26.18 16.74 -2.65
CA ASN A 462 27.05 15.80 -3.39
C ASN A 462 27.67 16.49 -4.62
N CYS A 463 28.13 17.73 -4.47
CA CYS A 463 28.53 18.54 -5.60
C CYS A 463 29.91 18.15 -6.13
N GLY A 464 29.99 17.69 -7.37
CA GLY A 464 31.21 17.16 -8.00
C GLY A 464 31.65 15.79 -7.48
N SER A 465 31.35 15.45 -6.22
CA SER A 465 31.59 14.14 -5.62
C SER A 465 30.63 13.83 -4.47
N CYS A 466 30.42 12.54 -4.21
CA CYS A 466 29.50 12.07 -3.17
C CYS A 466 29.91 12.53 -1.76
N GLY A 467 28.94 13.07 -1.01
CA GLY A 467 29.14 13.64 0.32
C GLY A 467 29.76 15.05 0.34
N ASN A 468 30.15 15.62 -0.81
CA ASN A 468 30.66 16.99 -0.88
C ASN A 468 29.52 18.01 -0.78
N ARG A 469 29.13 18.34 0.45
CA ARG A 469 28.09 19.34 0.73
C ARG A 469 28.59 20.75 0.54
N CYS A 470 27.84 21.54 -0.22
CA CYS A 470 28.18 22.92 -0.49
C CYS A 470 28.01 23.85 0.74
N PRO A 471 28.87 24.89 0.86
CA PRO A 471 28.74 25.95 1.86
C PRO A 471 27.36 26.62 1.90
N TRP A 472 26.93 27.08 3.08
CA TRP A 472 25.68 27.82 3.25
C TRP A 472 25.67 29.10 2.40
N GLY A 473 24.57 29.31 1.66
CA GLY A 473 24.43 30.42 0.71
C GLY A 473 25.05 30.17 -0.67
N SER A 474 25.79 29.08 -0.88
CA SER A 474 26.24 28.65 -2.22
C SER A 474 25.23 27.73 -2.90
N SER A 475 25.44 27.45 -4.18
CA SER A 475 24.68 26.47 -4.96
C SER A 475 25.64 25.56 -5.73
N CYS A 476 25.25 24.32 -6.03
CA CYS A 476 26.04 23.46 -6.89
C CYS A 476 25.77 23.82 -8.36
N VAL A 477 26.82 24.21 -9.09
CA VAL A 477 26.74 24.61 -10.50
C VAL A 477 27.84 23.88 -11.28
N SER A 478 27.43 23.04 -12.23
CA SER A 478 28.34 22.23 -13.06
C SER A 478 29.33 21.37 -12.26
N GLY A 479 28.98 20.97 -11.04
CA GLY A 479 29.80 20.14 -10.15
C GLY A 479 30.80 20.91 -9.28
N ALA A 480 30.70 22.24 -9.22
CA ALA A 480 31.41 23.07 -8.26
C ALA A 480 30.44 23.87 -7.39
N CYS A 481 30.74 24.04 -6.11
CA CYS A 481 29.96 24.90 -5.21
C CYS A 481 30.29 26.37 -5.51
N ALA A 482 29.33 27.09 -6.07
CA ALA A 482 29.46 28.48 -6.48
C ALA A 482 28.61 29.40 -5.57
N CYS A 483 29.23 30.46 -5.05
CA CYS A 483 28.52 31.54 -4.38
C CYS A 483 27.81 32.46 -5.39
N PRO A 484 26.80 33.23 -4.96
CA PRO A 484 26.23 34.33 -5.74
C PRO A 484 27.32 35.31 -6.23
N SER A 485 27.11 35.92 -7.39
CA SER A 485 28.08 36.83 -8.02
C SER A 485 28.48 37.98 -7.08
N GLY A 486 29.78 38.08 -6.78
CA GLY A 486 30.34 39.06 -5.84
C GLY A 486 30.75 38.46 -4.48
N GLN A 487 30.30 37.25 -4.15
CA GLN A 487 30.63 36.58 -2.89
C GLN A 487 31.68 35.48 -3.08
N SER A 488 32.45 35.20 -2.02
CA SER A 488 33.46 34.14 -1.95
C SER A 488 33.13 33.10 -0.88
N VAL A 489 33.62 31.88 -1.04
CA VAL A 489 33.50 30.81 -0.04
C VAL A 489 34.47 31.08 1.11
N CYS A 490 33.95 31.29 2.31
CA CYS A 490 34.73 31.48 3.53
C CYS A 490 34.35 30.40 4.56
N GLY A 491 35.10 29.30 4.53
CA GLY A 491 34.82 28.13 5.37
C GLY A 491 33.49 27.48 4.99
N ASP A 492 32.53 27.55 5.89
CA ASP A 492 31.22 26.89 5.79
C ASP A 492 30.13 27.72 5.09
N ARG A 493 30.43 28.96 4.67
CA ARG A 493 29.43 29.89 4.08
C ARG A 493 29.98 30.77 2.96
N CYS A 494 29.07 31.34 2.16
CA CYS A 494 29.39 32.48 1.27
C CYS A 494 29.46 33.79 2.06
N VAL A 495 30.42 34.65 1.70
CA VAL A 495 30.59 35.99 2.28
C VAL A 495 30.94 36.99 1.18
N ASP A 496 30.31 38.16 1.20
CA ASP A 496 30.77 39.32 0.43
C ASP A 496 32.03 39.90 1.08
N LEU A 497 33.19 39.63 0.47
CA LEU A 497 34.47 40.13 0.96
C LEU A 497 34.61 41.65 0.81
N SER A 498 33.76 42.32 0.03
CA SER A 498 33.85 43.77 -0.20
C SER A 498 33.19 44.62 0.89
N SER A 499 32.24 44.04 1.64
CA SER A 499 31.42 44.72 2.63
C SER A 499 31.36 44.04 4.02
N SER A 500 31.78 42.78 4.15
CA SER A 500 31.73 42.04 5.42
C SER A 500 32.81 42.49 6.40
N THR A 501 32.40 43.16 7.48
CA THR A 501 33.29 43.49 8.61
C THR A 501 33.85 42.27 9.35
N ALA A 502 33.33 41.07 9.11
CA ALA A 502 33.84 39.82 9.69
C ALA A 502 34.81 39.05 8.76
N SER A 503 34.98 39.47 7.51
CA SER A 503 35.88 38.85 6.52
C SER A 503 36.10 39.83 5.36
N CYS A 504 36.81 40.92 5.63
CA CYS A 504 37.02 41.99 4.67
C CYS A 504 38.25 41.70 3.81
N GLY A 505 38.08 41.65 2.49
CA GLY A 505 39.12 41.36 1.49
C GLY A 505 39.61 39.91 1.48
N SER A 506 39.53 39.19 2.61
CA SER A 506 39.84 37.77 2.73
C SER A 506 39.06 37.12 3.88
N CYS A 507 38.88 35.80 3.77
CA CYS A 507 38.10 35.02 4.73
C CYS A 507 38.73 35.00 6.12
N GLY A 508 37.95 35.32 7.15
CA GLY A 508 38.40 35.42 8.55
C GLY A 508 39.09 36.74 8.92
N ASN A 509 39.33 37.64 7.97
CA ASN A 509 39.91 38.95 8.24
C ASN A 509 38.86 39.93 8.80
N ALA A 510 38.57 39.83 10.09
CA ALA A 510 37.62 40.71 10.75
C ALA A 510 38.22 42.11 11.01
N CYS A 511 37.45 43.15 10.72
CA CYS A 511 37.83 44.54 11.00
C CYS A 511 37.76 44.84 12.51
N ALA A 512 38.66 45.70 12.98
CA ALA A 512 38.71 46.09 14.39
C ALA A 512 37.55 47.01 14.77
N THR A 513 37.18 47.04 16.07
CA THR A 513 36.04 47.80 16.57
C THR A 513 36.11 49.28 16.19
N GLY A 514 35.14 49.74 15.39
CA GLY A 514 35.05 51.11 14.86
C GLY A 514 35.47 51.27 13.39
N GLN A 515 36.04 50.24 12.77
CA GLN A 515 36.30 50.19 11.32
C GLN A 515 35.07 49.69 10.55
N SER A 516 34.98 50.05 9.28
CA SER A 516 34.03 49.51 8.31
C SER A 516 34.77 48.78 7.18
N CYS A 517 34.15 47.76 6.58
CA CYS A 517 34.69 47.14 5.38
C CYS A 517 34.21 47.89 4.14
N ASN A 518 35.12 48.33 3.28
CA ASN A 518 34.80 49.02 2.04
C ASN A 518 35.77 48.57 0.93
N GLY A 519 35.24 48.10 -0.20
CA GLY A 519 36.05 47.59 -1.31
C GLY A 519 36.95 46.38 -0.96
N GLY A 520 36.75 45.76 0.21
CA GLY A 520 37.64 44.71 0.73
C GLY A 520 38.77 45.21 1.65
N THR A 521 38.80 46.49 1.99
CA THR A 521 39.73 47.05 2.99
C THR A 521 38.97 47.40 4.27
N CYS A 522 39.55 47.07 5.43
CA CYS A 522 39.07 47.57 6.72
C CYS A 522 39.55 49.01 6.91
N GLU A 523 38.64 49.97 6.82
CA GLU A 523 38.94 51.40 6.81
C GLU A 523 38.25 52.13 7.96
N CYS A 524 38.81 53.26 8.36
CA CYS A 524 38.22 54.16 9.35
C CYS A 524 37.27 55.18 8.69
N PRO A 525 36.31 55.77 9.43
CA PRO A 525 35.53 56.89 8.95
C PRO A 525 36.41 58.03 8.42
N ALA A 526 35.96 58.70 7.36
CA ALA A 526 36.74 59.70 6.64
C ALA A 526 37.28 60.81 7.58
N GLY A 527 38.59 61.03 7.54
CA GLY A 527 39.31 61.95 8.43
C GLY A 527 40.04 61.27 9.61
N GLN A 528 39.81 59.98 9.86
CA GLN A 528 40.50 59.20 10.90
C GLN A 528 41.48 58.19 10.29
N VAL A 529 42.51 57.82 11.05
CA VAL A 529 43.45 56.75 10.68
C VAL A 529 43.58 55.71 11.80
N ILE A 530 44.19 54.56 11.50
CA ILE A 530 44.38 53.49 12.47
C ILE A 530 45.62 53.76 13.32
N CYS A 531 45.44 54.03 14.62
CA CYS A 531 46.50 54.03 15.63
C CYS A 531 46.22 52.94 16.65
N ASP A 532 47.23 52.11 16.96
CA ASP A 532 47.16 51.04 17.97
C ASP A 532 45.90 50.14 17.85
N GLY A 533 45.50 49.86 16.61
CA GLY A 533 44.34 49.02 16.27
C GLY A 533 42.97 49.72 16.35
N ARG A 534 42.91 51.05 16.55
CA ARG A 534 41.65 51.82 16.66
C ARG A 534 41.66 53.02 15.71
N CYS A 535 40.47 53.48 15.32
CA CYS A 535 40.31 54.69 14.52
C CYS A 535 40.49 55.94 15.40
N VAL A 536 41.37 56.85 14.96
CA VAL A 536 41.74 58.08 15.68
C VAL A 536 41.84 59.26 14.71
N ASP A 537 41.27 60.40 15.10
CA ASP A 537 41.48 61.69 14.44
C ASP A 537 42.80 62.31 14.92
N LEU A 538 43.82 62.33 14.04
CA LEU A 538 45.14 62.92 14.33
C LEU A 538 45.09 64.44 14.49
N SER A 539 44.02 65.12 14.03
CA SER A 539 43.93 66.58 14.05
C SER A 539 43.57 67.14 15.42
N SER A 540 42.90 66.33 16.26
CA SER A 540 42.36 66.69 17.57
C SER A 540 42.81 65.77 18.72
N SER A 541 43.25 64.55 18.44
CA SER A 541 43.67 63.58 19.48
C SER A 541 44.98 63.99 20.15
N THR A 542 44.92 64.31 21.45
CA THR A 542 46.10 64.61 22.27
C THR A 542 47.00 63.40 22.54
N ALA A 543 46.55 62.17 22.26
CA ALA A 543 47.35 60.95 22.41
C ALA A 543 48.13 60.58 21.13
N HIS A 544 47.65 61.00 19.96
CA HIS A 544 48.18 60.62 18.65
C HIS A 544 48.20 61.85 17.69
N CYS A 545 48.70 62.99 18.17
CA CYS A 545 48.57 64.25 17.46
C CYS A 545 49.50 64.34 16.25
N GLY A 546 48.93 64.51 15.05
CA GLY A 546 49.68 64.58 13.79
C GLY A 546 50.24 63.26 13.29
N ALA A 547 50.60 62.33 14.19
CA ALA A 547 51.01 60.96 13.88
C ALA A 547 50.70 59.99 15.02
N CYS A 548 50.43 58.72 14.69
CA CYS A 548 50.13 57.68 15.67
C CYS A 548 51.23 57.54 16.73
N GLY A 549 50.84 57.61 18.01
CA GLY A 549 51.74 57.51 19.16
C GLY A 549 52.39 58.84 19.58
N THR A 550 52.11 59.94 18.85
CA THR A 550 52.60 61.27 19.20
C THR A 550 51.71 61.89 20.30
N THR A 551 51.95 61.49 21.54
CA THR A 551 51.24 62.02 22.70
C THR A 551 51.74 63.42 23.06
N CYS A 552 50.83 64.38 23.18
CA CYS A 552 51.14 65.75 23.59
C CYS A 552 51.48 65.83 25.08
N ALA A 553 52.30 66.83 25.45
CA ALA A 553 52.60 67.16 26.84
C ALA A 553 51.32 67.45 27.65
N ILE A 554 51.35 67.21 28.97
CA ILE A 554 50.18 67.42 29.83
C ILE A 554 49.76 68.90 29.79
N GLY A 555 48.51 69.18 29.41
CA GLY A 555 48.00 70.55 29.22
C GLY A 555 48.33 71.20 27.88
N ALA A 556 49.06 70.52 26.98
CA ALA A 556 49.08 70.89 25.56
C ALA A 556 47.77 70.45 24.88
N VAL A 557 47.34 71.19 23.88
CA VAL A 557 46.25 70.80 22.98
C VAL A 557 46.82 70.27 21.67
N CYS A 558 46.15 69.30 21.07
CA CYS A 558 46.35 68.99 19.66
C CYS A 558 45.47 69.91 18.82
N THR A 559 46.01 70.56 17.80
CA THR A 559 45.21 71.33 16.85
C THR A 559 45.83 71.23 15.46
N ALA A 560 45.02 70.81 14.48
CA ALA A 560 45.45 70.53 13.11
C ALA A 560 46.66 69.58 13.01
N GLY A 561 46.82 68.67 13.98
CA GLY A 561 47.92 67.71 14.02
C GLY A 561 49.23 68.25 14.61
N THR A 562 49.20 69.36 15.34
CA THR A 562 50.37 69.87 16.08
C THR A 562 50.06 69.99 17.58
N CYS A 563 50.95 69.47 18.43
CA CYS A 563 50.88 69.69 19.88
C CYS A 563 51.37 71.11 20.21
N GLY A 564 50.53 71.94 20.83
CA GLY A 564 50.88 73.30 21.26
C GLY A 564 50.45 73.59 22.69
N CYS A 565 51.26 74.36 23.42
CA CYS A 565 50.80 74.98 24.66
C CYS A 565 49.91 76.19 24.32
N PRO A 566 48.66 76.26 24.81
CA PRO A 566 47.81 77.44 24.64
C PRO A 566 48.52 78.72 25.13
N GLY A 567 48.28 79.84 24.45
CA GLY A 567 48.82 81.16 24.84
C GLY A 567 50.33 81.35 24.65
N GLY A 568 51.06 80.37 24.10
CA GLY A 568 52.51 80.48 23.88
C GLY A 568 53.39 80.06 25.06
N GLY A 569 52.85 79.28 26.00
CA GLY A 569 53.63 78.63 27.07
C GLY A 569 54.68 77.65 26.55
N VAL A 570 55.52 77.16 27.46
CA VAL A 570 56.61 76.20 27.17
C VAL A 570 56.42 74.89 27.93
N VAL A 571 57.01 73.81 27.43
CA VAL A 571 56.93 72.49 28.08
C VAL A 571 58.05 72.34 29.11
N CYS A 572 57.70 72.42 30.39
CA CYS A 572 58.58 72.11 31.51
C CYS A 572 58.22 70.74 32.09
N GLY A 573 59.18 69.81 32.20
CA GLY A 573 58.98 68.50 32.85
C GLY A 573 57.88 67.61 32.22
N GLY A 574 57.49 67.85 30.96
CA GLY A 574 56.39 67.14 30.30
C GLY A 574 55.00 67.77 30.47
N ARG A 575 54.91 68.98 31.04
CA ARG A 575 53.66 69.77 31.17
C ARG A 575 53.82 71.15 30.53
N CYS A 576 52.76 71.68 29.91
CA CYS A 576 52.73 73.07 29.45
C CYS A 576 52.55 74.04 30.63
N VAL A 577 53.40 75.06 30.72
CA VAL A 577 53.40 76.11 31.75
C VAL A 577 53.82 77.47 31.19
N THR A 578 53.52 78.56 31.89
CA THR A 578 53.93 79.93 31.53
C THR A 578 54.90 80.49 32.56
N THR A 579 56.20 80.52 32.23
CA THR A 579 57.27 80.90 33.20
C THR A 579 57.24 82.36 33.67
N GLN A 580 56.28 83.17 33.23
CA GLN A 580 56.05 84.53 33.74
C GLN A 580 55.21 84.52 35.04
N ASP A 581 54.31 83.53 35.18
CA ASP A 581 53.21 83.55 36.16
C ASP A 581 53.02 82.19 36.89
N ASP A 582 53.60 81.11 36.37
CA ASP A 582 53.54 79.77 36.98
C ASP A 582 54.41 79.69 38.25
N GLU A 583 53.75 79.55 39.41
CA GLU A 583 54.42 79.51 40.73
C GLU A 583 55.38 78.32 40.93
N LEU A 584 55.37 77.30 40.05
CA LEU A 584 56.26 76.13 40.14
C LEU A 584 57.46 76.23 39.18
N ASN A 585 57.39 77.12 38.18
CA ASN A 585 58.34 77.29 37.08
C ASN A 585 58.70 78.77 36.84
N CYS A 586 58.72 79.55 37.91
CA CYS A 586 58.81 81.00 37.89
C CYS A 586 60.17 81.50 37.36
N GLY A 587 60.16 82.22 36.24
CA GLY A 587 61.34 82.65 35.50
C GLY A 587 61.97 81.54 34.64
N ALA A 588 62.06 80.31 35.16
CA ALA A 588 62.54 79.14 34.43
C ALA A 588 61.96 77.81 34.99
N CYS A 589 61.88 76.78 34.12
CA CYS A 589 61.41 75.44 34.47
C CYS A 589 62.02 74.91 35.79
N GLY A 590 61.16 74.45 36.70
CA GLY A 590 61.56 73.89 38.01
C GLY A 590 61.85 74.91 39.12
N THR A 591 61.62 76.20 38.90
CA THR A 591 61.83 77.26 39.91
C THR A 591 60.55 77.55 40.68
N THR A 592 60.42 76.95 41.87
CA THR A 592 59.18 77.01 42.68
C THR A 592 59.19 78.13 43.72
N CYS A 593 58.10 78.89 43.80
CA CYS A 593 57.82 79.90 44.81
C CYS A 593 57.37 79.30 46.15
N ALA A 594 57.50 80.05 47.25
CA ALA A 594 56.83 79.71 48.50
C ALA A 594 55.30 79.84 48.33
N THR A 595 54.52 78.99 49.00
CA THR A 595 53.07 78.91 48.78
C THR A 595 52.39 80.26 48.97
N GLY A 596 51.58 80.73 48.01
CA GLY A 596 50.92 82.05 48.11
C GLY A 596 51.87 83.26 47.94
N ALA A 597 53.13 83.03 47.55
CA ALA A 597 53.95 84.05 46.92
C ALA A 597 53.81 83.92 45.40
N THR A 598 52.95 84.75 44.81
CA THR A 598 52.68 84.78 43.36
C THR A 598 53.94 85.02 42.55
N CYS A 599 54.14 84.22 41.50
CA CYS A 599 55.06 84.56 40.43
C CYS A 599 54.50 85.73 39.62
N LEU A 600 55.29 86.78 39.42
CA LEU A 600 54.91 87.92 38.59
C LEU A 600 56.10 88.34 37.73
N SER A 601 55.93 88.30 36.40
CA SER A 601 57.02 88.55 35.43
C SER A 601 58.28 87.71 35.71
N GLY A 602 58.09 86.45 36.13
CA GLY A 602 59.17 85.50 36.42
C GLY A 602 59.88 85.70 37.76
N THR A 603 59.30 86.44 38.72
CA THR A 603 59.84 86.57 40.10
C THR A 603 58.75 86.31 41.16
N CYS A 604 59.06 85.50 42.18
CA CYS A 604 58.17 85.20 43.30
C CYS A 604 58.03 86.38 44.28
N THR A 605 56.80 86.82 44.58
CA THR A 605 56.51 87.93 45.49
C THR A 605 55.23 87.69 46.29
N CYS A 606 55.14 88.17 47.54
CA CYS A 606 53.91 88.07 48.34
C CYS A 606 53.03 89.32 48.18
N PRO A 607 51.78 89.20 47.69
CA PRO A 607 50.87 90.34 47.55
C PRO A 607 50.59 91.08 48.87
N GLY A 608 50.28 92.38 48.77
CA GLY A 608 49.79 93.21 49.88
C GLY A 608 50.77 93.46 51.03
N GLY A 609 51.98 92.89 51.02
CA GLY A 609 52.89 92.90 52.17
C GLY A 609 52.62 91.80 53.20
N GLY A 610 51.90 90.74 52.81
CA GLY A 610 51.66 89.56 53.65
C GLY A 610 52.95 88.85 54.08
N SER A 611 52.86 88.05 55.15
CA SER A 611 54.01 87.36 55.78
C SER A 611 53.96 85.85 55.60
N VAL A 612 55.13 85.20 55.53
CA VAL A 612 55.26 83.75 55.38
C VAL A 612 55.02 83.04 56.73
N CYS A 613 53.79 82.60 56.99
CA CYS A 613 53.44 81.71 58.09
C CYS A 613 53.48 80.24 57.62
N GLY A 614 54.27 79.39 58.28
CA GLY A 614 54.33 77.94 57.99
C GLY A 614 54.78 77.55 56.58
N GLY A 615 55.45 78.46 55.85
CA GLY A 615 55.82 78.28 54.44
C GLY A 615 54.77 78.81 53.44
N ARG A 616 53.70 79.47 53.91
CA ARG A 616 52.67 80.13 53.09
C ARG A 616 52.55 81.62 53.39
N CYS A 617 52.45 82.47 52.36
CA CYS A 617 52.15 83.89 52.52
C CYS A 617 50.65 84.14 52.76
N THR A 618 50.33 84.90 53.80
CA THR A 618 48.97 85.09 54.36
C THR A 618 48.81 86.50 54.95
N SER A 619 47.57 87.02 54.99
CA SER A 619 47.19 88.27 55.67
C SER A 619 46.39 87.97 56.94
N THR A 620 46.91 88.27 58.13
CA THR A 620 46.21 87.98 59.40
C THR A 620 45.04 88.93 59.71
N GLN A 621 44.64 89.82 58.79
CA GLN A 621 43.48 90.71 58.94
C GLN A 621 42.20 90.12 58.31
N ASP A 622 42.37 89.29 57.27
CA ASP A 622 41.31 88.92 56.31
C ASP A 622 41.34 87.42 55.93
N ASP A 623 42.40 86.68 56.30
CA ASP A 623 42.54 85.24 56.00
C ASP A 623 41.68 84.39 56.95
N GLU A 624 40.68 83.70 56.39
CA GLU A 624 39.72 82.85 57.12
C GLU A 624 40.36 81.66 57.87
N LEU A 625 41.63 81.33 57.63
CA LEU A 625 42.35 80.27 58.33
C LEU A 625 43.38 80.81 59.36
N ASN A 626 43.60 82.12 59.37
CA ASN A 626 44.64 82.81 60.13
C ASN A 626 44.12 84.14 60.72
N CYS A 627 42.82 84.18 61.04
CA CYS A 627 42.06 85.38 61.35
C CYS A 627 42.52 86.00 62.68
N GLY A 628 43.07 87.21 62.63
CA GLY A 628 43.74 87.88 63.76
C GLY A 628 45.17 87.37 64.02
N THR A 629 45.39 86.06 64.02
CA THR A 629 46.72 85.43 64.15
C THR A 629 46.84 84.11 63.37
N CYS A 630 48.05 83.77 62.90
CA CYS A 630 48.29 82.54 62.14
C CYS A 630 47.88 81.29 62.92
N GLY A 631 47.00 80.47 62.32
CA GLY A 631 46.41 79.27 62.93
C GLY A 631 44.99 79.43 63.52
N THR A 632 44.29 80.54 63.27
CA THR A 632 42.93 80.81 63.79
C THR A 632 41.87 80.74 62.68
N THR A 633 41.03 79.70 62.69
CA THR A 633 40.13 79.35 61.57
C THR A 633 38.65 79.71 61.81
N CYS A 634 38.03 80.32 60.80
CA CYS A 634 36.60 80.60 60.66
C CYS A 634 35.79 79.36 60.18
N ALA A 635 34.46 79.41 60.29
CA ALA A 635 33.58 78.45 59.62
C ALA A 635 33.62 78.66 58.09
N THR A 636 33.43 77.60 57.31
CA THR A 636 33.60 77.64 55.84
C THR A 636 32.58 78.60 55.20
N GLY A 637 33.06 79.61 54.48
CA GLY A 637 32.20 80.66 53.89
C GLY A 637 31.84 81.80 54.85
N ALA A 638 32.35 81.80 56.08
CA ALA A 638 32.27 82.93 56.99
C ALA A 638 33.52 83.80 56.86
N THR A 639 33.39 84.98 56.25
CA THR A 639 34.50 85.88 55.97
C THR A 639 35.14 86.44 57.23
N CYS A 640 36.47 86.41 57.29
CA CYS A 640 37.25 87.14 58.28
C CYS A 640 37.29 88.63 57.90
N LEU A 641 36.86 89.50 58.81
CA LEU A 641 36.91 90.95 58.63
C LEU A 641 37.52 91.60 59.87
N SER A 642 38.70 92.22 59.71
CA SER A 642 39.45 92.84 60.82
C SER A 642 39.73 91.88 62.00
N GLY A 643 39.98 90.60 61.70
CA GLY A 643 40.27 89.57 62.70
C GLY A 643 39.08 88.92 63.40
N ALA A 644 37.86 89.00 62.86
CA ALA A 644 36.68 88.24 63.33
C ALA A 644 35.82 87.68 62.17
N CYS A 645 35.15 86.56 62.38
CA CYS A 645 34.45 85.77 61.34
C CYS A 645 32.93 86.04 61.24
N TYR A 646 32.37 86.15 60.03
CA TYR A 646 30.93 86.42 59.79
C TYR A 646 30.37 85.72 58.53
N CYS A 647 29.20 85.05 58.60
CA CYS A 647 28.50 84.60 57.38
C CYS A 647 27.90 85.79 56.61
N PRO A 648 27.96 85.81 55.26
CA PRO A 648 27.30 86.82 54.44
C PRO A 648 25.77 86.61 54.37
N GLY A 649 25.04 87.64 53.94
CA GLY A 649 23.66 87.50 53.43
C GLY A 649 22.58 87.00 54.40
N ALA A 650 22.81 87.01 55.72
CA ALA A 650 21.96 86.35 56.73
C ALA A 650 21.83 84.82 56.56
N GLN A 651 22.80 84.20 55.89
CA GLN A 651 22.94 82.74 55.78
C GLN A 651 23.22 82.10 57.14
N THR A 652 22.84 80.82 57.27
CA THR A 652 22.97 80.07 58.54
C THR A 652 24.16 79.12 58.49
N VAL A 653 24.89 78.96 59.60
CA VAL A 653 25.96 77.94 59.70
C VAL A 653 25.32 76.56 59.84
N CYS A 654 25.31 75.80 58.76
CA CYS A 654 24.86 74.42 58.69
C CYS A 654 26.09 73.49 58.65
N GLY A 655 26.26 72.64 59.67
CA GLY A 655 27.36 71.65 59.72
C GLY A 655 28.80 72.23 59.73
N GLY A 656 28.97 73.54 59.93
CA GLY A 656 30.26 74.24 59.84
C GLY A 656 30.49 75.02 58.54
N VAL A 657 29.47 75.09 57.65
CA VAL A 657 29.49 75.86 56.40
C VAL A 657 28.34 76.89 56.42
N CYS A 658 28.54 78.11 55.92
CA CYS A 658 27.43 79.04 55.68
C CYS A 658 26.59 78.55 54.48
N ALA A 659 25.30 78.29 54.68
CA ALA A 659 24.38 77.82 53.63
C ALA A 659 23.18 78.75 53.44
N ASP A 660 22.73 78.89 52.19
CA ASP A 660 21.54 79.67 51.85
C ASP A 660 20.29 78.76 51.81
N LEU A 661 19.49 78.83 52.88
CA LEU A 661 18.29 78.01 53.04
C LEU A 661 17.21 78.29 51.96
N GLN A 662 17.39 79.27 51.06
CA GLN A 662 16.47 79.55 49.96
C GLN A 662 16.81 78.86 48.64
N SER A 663 18.06 78.43 48.44
CA SER A 663 18.53 77.86 47.16
C SER A 663 19.57 76.73 47.28
N ASP A 664 20.06 76.42 48.49
CA ASP A 664 21.00 75.33 48.72
C ASP A 664 20.28 73.97 48.70
N GLU A 665 20.59 73.13 47.71
CA GLU A 665 19.95 71.82 47.51
C GLU A 665 20.28 70.78 48.60
N GLY A 666 21.25 71.05 49.48
CA GLY A 666 21.57 70.23 50.66
C GLY A 666 20.98 70.74 51.97
N ASN A 667 20.44 71.97 51.99
CA ASN A 667 19.99 72.68 53.19
C ASN A 667 18.67 73.44 52.96
N CYS A 668 17.83 72.95 52.05
CA CYS A 668 16.67 73.67 51.54
C CYS A 668 15.61 73.85 52.65
N GLY A 669 15.31 75.10 53.01
CA GLY A 669 14.40 75.46 54.11
C GLY A 669 15.00 75.30 55.51
N ALA A 670 15.86 74.29 55.76
CA ALA A 670 16.58 74.10 57.01
C ALA A 670 17.88 73.30 56.84
N CYS A 671 18.87 73.57 57.69
CA CYS A 671 20.17 72.87 57.69
C CYS A 671 20.05 71.34 57.63
N GLY A 672 20.73 70.70 56.68
CA GLY A 672 20.71 69.25 56.48
C GLY A 672 19.47 68.70 55.75
N THR A 673 18.60 69.57 55.22
CA THR A 673 17.43 69.17 54.43
C THR A 673 17.80 69.10 52.94
N SER A 674 18.27 67.94 52.49
CA SER A 674 18.61 67.72 51.08
C SER A 674 17.37 67.49 50.21
N CYS A 675 17.38 68.04 49.00
CA CYS A 675 16.36 67.78 47.99
C CYS A 675 16.49 66.38 47.37
N ALA A 676 15.38 65.87 46.82
CA ALA A 676 15.34 64.62 46.07
C ALA A 676 16.15 64.71 44.77
N THR A 677 16.57 63.56 44.23
CA THR A 677 17.42 63.50 43.03
C THR A 677 16.71 64.11 41.82
N GLY A 678 17.20 65.24 41.32
CA GLY A 678 16.58 66.00 40.22
C GLY A 678 15.54 67.05 40.65
N ALA A 679 15.28 67.21 41.95
CA ALA A 679 14.55 68.36 42.49
C ALA A 679 15.53 69.50 42.80
N THR A 680 15.15 70.74 42.50
CA THR A 680 15.94 71.93 42.81
C THR A 680 15.35 72.69 44.01
N CYS A 681 16.19 73.39 44.77
CA CYS A 681 15.72 74.23 45.87
C CYS A 681 15.27 75.61 45.34
N VAL A 682 14.00 75.94 45.52
CA VAL A 682 13.41 77.23 45.09
C VAL A 682 12.65 77.87 46.24
N SER A 683 13.11 79.04 46.69
CA SER A 683 12.53 79.76 47.84
C SER A 683 12.43 78.91 49.11
N GLY A 684 13.42 78.04 49.32
CA GLY A 684 13.51 77.16 50.50
C GLY A 684 12.51 76.01 50.51
N THR A 685 11.96 75.65 49.36
CA THR A 685 11.20 74.40 49.15
C THR A 685 11.81 73.63 47.98
N CYS A 686 11.98 72.31 48.13
CA CYS A 686 12.43 71.46 47.02
C CYS A 686 11.28 71.26 46.02
N ALA A 687 11.54 71.50 44.74
CA ALA A 687 10.57 71.40 43.65
C ALA A 687 11.12 70.57 42.48
N CYS A 688 10.28 69.70 41.92
CA CYS A 688 10.59 68.95 40.70
C CYS A 688 10.28 69.79 39.43
N PRO A 689 11.00 69.56 38.32
CA PRO A 689 10.76 70.28 37.07
C PRO A 689 9.45 69.88 36.38
N GLY A 690 8.73 70.86 35.85
CA GLY A 690 7.53 70.64 35.04
C GLY A 690 6.36 70.06 35.86
N THR A 691 5.89 68.88 35.46
CA THR A 691 4.81 68.13 36.13
C THR A 691 5.31 66.79 36.68
N SER A 692 6.62 66.66 36.96
CA SER A 692 7.17 65.50 37.66
C SER A 692 7.00 65.64 39.18
N GLU A 693 6.90 64.52 39.88
CA GLU A 693 6.74 64.46 41.35
C GLU A 693 7.80 63.56 42.00
N VAL A 694 8.00 63.68 43.32
CA VAL A 694 9.06 62.95 44.04
C VAL A 694 8.63 61.51 44.33
N CYS A 695 9.10 60.58 43.52
CA CYS A 695 8.89 59.16 43.70
C CYS A 695 10.21 58.47 44.07
N GLY A 696 10.21 57.62 45.11
CA GLY A 696 11.39 56.84 45.51
C GLY A 696 12.64 57.63 45.95
N GLY A 697 12.57 58.97 46.03
CA GLY A 697 13.72 59.85 46.28
C GLY A 697 14.31 60.51 45.02
N ALA A 698 13.62 60.46 43.88
CA ALA A 698 13.94 61.17 42.66
C ALA A 698 12.70 61.86 42.05
N CYS A 699 12.88 62.82 41.14
CA CYS A 699 11.78 63.40 40.37
C CYS A 699 11.42 62.49 39.18
N THR A 700 10.17 62.03 39.13
CA THR A 700 9.67 61.09 38.13
C THR A 700 8.45 61.66 37.39
N TYR A 701 8.39 61.42 36.08
CA TYR A 701 7.21 61.72 35.26
C TYR A 701 6.23 60.55 35.31
N THR A 702 5.30 60.58 36.27
CA THR A 702 4.27 59.54 36.45
C THR A 702 3.31 59.42 35.26
N SER A 703 3.37 60.33 34.29
CA SER A 703 2.72 60.23 32.98
C SER A 703 3.30 59.15 32.06
N SER A 704 4.52 58.66 32.32
CA SER A 704 5.28 57.81 31.38
C SER A 704 6.27 56.83 32.04
N ASP A 705 6.49 56.92 33.35
CA ASP A 705 7.36 55.98 34.08
C ASP A 705 6.61 54.69 34.44
N GLU A 706 7.13 53.55 34.02
CA GLU A 706 6.50 52.23 34.19
C GLU A 706 6.56 51.71 35.63
N SER A 707 7.43 52.26 36.49
CA SER A 707 7.50 51.92 37.92
C SER A 707 6.59 52.80 38.78
N HIS A 708 6.17 53.97 38.27
CA HIS A 708 5.46 55.01 39.00
C HIS A 708 4.31 55.61 38.17
N CYS A 709 3.58 54.78 37.43
CA CYS A 709 2.58 55.22 36.47
C CYS A 709 1.30 55.72 37.16
N GLY A 710 0.87 56.94 36.84
CA GLY A 710 -0.30 57.61 37.40
C GLY A 710 -0.12 58.15 38.82
N ALA A 711 0.67 57.48 39.66
CA ALA A 711 1.09 57.96 40.98
C ALA A 711 2.37 57.24 41.46
N CYS A 712 3.19 57.92 42.26
CA CYS A 712 4.38 57.33 42.88
C CYS A 712 4.13 55.96 43.52
N GLY A 713 5.02 55.00 43.23
CA GLY A 713 4.96 53.62 43.73
C GLY A 713 4.00 52.69 42.97
N THR A 714 3.25 53.20 41.99
CA THR A 714 2.32 52.39 41.18
C THR A 714 3.06 51.81 39.97
N ALA A 715 3.62 50.61 40.12
CA ALA A 715 4.28 49.91 39.01
C ALA A 715 3.25 49.26 38.08
N CYS A 716 3.53 49.29 36.78
CA CYS A 716 2.73 48.61 35.78
C CYS A 716 2.92 47.08 35.81
N ALA A 717 1.92 46.35 35.31
CA ALA A 717 2.00 44.91 35.11
C ALA A 717 3.12 44.55 34.12
N THR A 718 3.67 43.33 34.23
CA THR A 718 4.73 42.85 33.34
C THR A 718 4.25 42.85 31.89
N GLY A 719 4.86 43.67 31.03
CA GLY A 719 4.45 43.84 29.63
C GLY A 719 3.40 44.96 29.38
N ALA A 720 2.94 45.66 30.42
CA ALA A 720 2.19 46.92 30.26
C ALA A 720 3.15 48.10 30.14
N THR A 721 2.79 49.08 29.31
CA THR A 721 3.53 50.35 29.18
C THR A 721 2.77 51.49 29.86
N CYS A 722 3.47 52.49 30.39
CA CYS A 722 2.82 53.67 30.98
C CYS A 722 2.51 54.72 29.90
N LEU A 723 1.23 54.93 29.59
CA LEU A 723 0.79 55.92 28.61
C LEU A 723 -0.13 56.95 29.29
N SER A 724 0.30 58.21 29.33
CA SER A 724 -0.43 59.33 29.95
C SER A 724 -0.88 59.06 31.40
N GLY A 725 -0.06 58.32 32.16
CA GLY A 725 -0.35 57.94 33.55
C GLY A 725 -1.32 56.78 33.72
N THR A 726 -1.58 56.01 32.66
CA THR A 726 -2.34 54.75 32.71
C THR A 726 -1.50 53.58 32.21
N CYS A 727 -1.36 52.54 33.02
CA CYS A 727 -0.74 51.29 32.61
C CYS A 727 -1.61 50.60 31.55
N THR A 728 -1.08 50.43 30.34
CA THR A 728 -1.81 49.96 29.17
C THR A 728 -1.12 48.73 28.58
N CYS A 729 -1.86 47.63 28.44
CA CYS A 729 -1.39 46.44 27.74
C CYS A 729 -1.45 46.62 26.21
N PRO A 730 -0.54 45.99 25.44
CA PRO A 730 -0.59 46.01 23.98
C PRO A 730 -1.79 45.22 23.44
N SER A 731 -2.28 45.62 22.26
CA SER A 731 -3.10 44.79 21.34
C SER A 731 -4.27 44.00 21.95
N GLY A 732 -5.03 44.58 22.89
CA GLY A 732 -6.23 43.95 23.45
C GLY A 732 -5.98 42.96 24.61
N ALA A 733 -4.72 42.64 24.91
CA ALA A 733 -4.33 41.90 26.09
C ALA A 733 -4.81 42.59 27.39
N ILE A 734 -5.06 41.82 28.44
CA ILE A 734 -5.49 42.34 29.76
C ILE A 734 -4.55 41.85 30.87
N VAL A 735 -4.61 42.50 32.03
CA VAL A 735 -3.74 42.16 33.17
C VAL A 735 -4.26 40.92 33.90
N CYS A 736 -3.61 39.79 33.68
CA CYS A 736 -3.85 38.54 34.40
C CYS A 736 -2.64 38.20 35.27
N GLY A 737 -2.86 37.95 36.57
CA GLY A 737 -1.80 37.55 37.51
C GLY A 737 -0.66 38.57 37.75
N GLY A 738 -0.76 39.79 37.22
CA GLY A 738 0.31 40.80 37.25
C GLY A 738 1.16 40.88 35.97
N ALA A 739 0.75 40.22 34.89
CA ALA A 739 1.31 40.37 33.55
C ALA A 739 0.20 40.72 32.53
N CYS A 740 0.55 41.35 31.42
CA CYS A 740 -0.34 41.44 30.26
C CYS A 740 -0.39 40.09 29.55
N ILE A 741 -1.57 39.49 29.49
CA ILE A 741 -1.82 38.22 28.81
C ILE A 741 -2.81 38.48 27.68
N ASP A 742 -2.49 37.95 26.49
CA ASP A 742 -3.41 37.96 25.35
C ASP A 742 -4.49 36.90 25.58
N VAL A 743 -5.62 37.34 26.11
CA VAL A 743 -6.76 36.46 26.41
C VAL A 743 -7.50 35.99 25.17
N GLU A 744 -7.14 36.43 23.96
CA GLU A 744 -7.69 35.82 22.75
C GLU A 744 -7.07 34.45 22.43
N ASP A 745 -5.78 34.23 22.77
CA ASP A 745 -5.04 33.01 22.42
C ASP A 745 -4.38 32.28 23.62
N ASP A 746 -4.37 32.82 24.85
CA ASP A 746 -3.82 32.15 26.04
C ASP A 746 -4.77 31.08 26.64
N GLU A 747 -4.28 29.84 26.67
CA GLU A 747 -5.03 28.63 27.08
C GLU A 747 -5.41 28.57 28.56
N MET A 748 -4.78 29.38 29.42
CA MET A 748 -5.07 29.47 30.86
C MET A 748 -5.93 30.68 31.23
N ASN A 749 -6.13 31.62 30.32
CA ASN A 749 -6.80 32.91 30.55
C ASN A 749 -7.84 33.26 29.47
N CYS A 750 -8.39 32.25 28.79
CA CYS A 750 -9.14 32.41 27.56
C CYS A 750 -10.42 33.23 27.72
N GLY A 751 -10.51 34.37 27.05
CA GLY A 751 -11.59 35.35 27.16
C GLY A 751 -11.63 36.10 28.50
N SER A 752 -11.15 35.50 29.60
CA SER A 752 -10.91 36.18 30.87
C SER A 752 -9.91 35.41 31.76
N CYS A 753 -9.16 36.16 32.58
CA CYS A 753 -8.10 35.63 33.43
C CYS A 753 -8.51 34.41 34.26
N GLY A 754 -7.71 33.33 34.21
CA GLY A 754 -7.98 32.07 34.90
C GLY A 754 -9.03 31.16 34.24
N THR A 755 -9.58 31.52 33.08
CA THR A 755 -10.45 30.63 32.28
C THR A 755 -9.58 29.66 31.47
N THR A 756 -9.42 28.43 31.95
CA THR A 756 -8.61 27.41 31.28
C THR A 756 -9.43 26.59 30.28
N CYS A 757 -8.89 26.35 29.08
CA CYS A 757 -9.50 25.49 28.06
C CYS A 757 -8.98 24.04 28.13
N SER A 758 -9.79 23.08 27.67
CA SER A 758 -9.40 21.65 27.60
C SER A 758 -8.69 21.24 26.31
N LEU A 759 -8.74 22.09 25.27
CA LEU A 759 -7.98 21.93 24.03
C LEU A 759 -7.14 23.19 23.79
N VAL A 760 -7.71 24.21 23.14
CA VAL A 760 -7.00 25.46 22.80
C VAL A 760 -7.87 26.69 23.02
N CYS A 761 -7.23 27.83 23.30
CA CYS A 761 -7.87 29.15 23.23
C CYS A 761 -7.75 29.75 21.83
N ALA A 762 -8.78 30.48 21.40
CA ALA A 762 -8.75 31.25 20.15
C ALA A 762 -9.90 32.26 20.08
N GLY A 763 -9.60 33.53 19.83
CA GLY A 763 -10.61 34.60 19.81
C GLY A 763 -11.36 34.75 21.15
N GLY A 764 -10.72 34.38 22.26
CA GLY A 764 -11.29 34.51 23.61
C GLY A 764 -12.38 33.50 23.93
N SER A 765 -12.38 32.34 23.27
CA SER A 765 -13.25 31.22 23.58
C SER A 765 -12.53 29.88 23.41
N CYS A 766 -12.88 28.91 24.23
CA CYS A 766 -12.32 27.57 24.14
C CYS A 766 -12.83 26.87 22.88
N ALA A 767 -11.93 26.56 21.95
CA ALA A 767 -12.28 25.91 20.71
C ALA A 767 -12.29 24.39 20.88
N THR A 768 -13.37 23.77 20.44
CA THR A 768 -13.55 22.32 20.35
C THR A 768 -13.06 21.79 19.00
N ALA A 769 -12.67 20.52 18.91
CA ALA A 769 -12.41 19.88 17.63
C ALA A 769 -13.74 19.60 16.92
N GLY A 770 -13.95 20.19 15.74
CA GLY A 770 -15.15 19.98 14.93
C GLY A 770 -15.02 18.80 13.96
N ALA A 771 -13.82 18.60 13.42
CA ALA A 771 -13.47 17.47 12.56
C ALA A 771 -12.02 17.04 12.76
N VAL A 772 -11.71 15.79 12.42
CA VAL A 772 -10.35 15.23 12.33
C VAL A 772 -10.13 14.62 10.96
N ALA A 773 -8.89 14.64 10.47
CA ALA A 773 -8.48 14.07 9.19
C ALA A 773 -7.13 13.36 9.32
N LEU A 774 -7.05 12.10 8.90
CA LEU A 774 -5.95 11.18 9.23
C LEU A 774 -5.27 10.61 7.98
N GLY A 775 -3.97 10.90 7.86
CA GLY A 775 -3.13 10.34 6.81
C GLY A 775 -2.52 8.97 7.17
N ALA A 776 -1.51 8.56 6.40
CA ALA A 776 -0.73 7.36 6.73
C ALA A 776 0.21 7.53 7.93
N GLU A 777 0.84 8.71 8.07
CA GLU A 777 1.86 8.99 9.10
C GLU A 777 1.58 10.26 9.93
N SER A 778 0.47 10.97 9.66
CA SER A 778 0.08 12.24 10.29
C SER A 778 -1.42 12.28 10.61
N SER A 779 -1.79 13.22 11.47
CA SER A 779 -3.17 13.47 11.91
C SER A 779 -3.40 14.98 12.03
N CYS A 780 -4.61 15.45 11.75
CA CYS A 780 -4.99 16.85 11.92
C CYS A 780 -6.40 16.98 12.53
N ALA A 781 -6.68 18.16 13.08
CA ALA A 781 -8.00 18.59 13.53
C ALA A 781 -8.31 19.99 13.00
N VAL A 782 -9.55 20.19 12.55
CA VAL A 782 -10.13 21.53 12.32
C VAL A 782 -10.95 21.89 13.54
N MET A 783 -10.54 22.96 14.22
CA MET A 783 -11.19 23.46 15.42
C MET A 783 -12.43 24.30 15.04
N SER A 784 -13.40 24.43 15.94
CA SER A 784 -14.71 25.09 15.70
C SER A 784 -14.63 26.60 15.36
N ASN A 785 -13.42 27.16 15.33
CA ASN A 785 -13.06 28.51 14.92
C ASN A 785 -12.38 28.57 13.52
N GLY A 786 -12.32 27.45 12.80
CA GLY A 786 -11.65 27.32 11.50
C GLY A 786 -10.12 27.28 11.52
N ARG A 787 -9.47 27.16 12.69
CA ARG A 787 -8.01 26.98 12.81
C ARG A 787 -7.64 25.50 12.64
N LEU A 788 -6.59 25.23 11.85
CA LEU A 788 -6.04 23.89 11.61
C LEU A 788 -4.89 23.58 12.58
N TYR A 789 -4.91 22.41 13.21
CA TYR A 789 -3.83 21.88 14.05
C TYR A 789 -3.42 20.49 13.57
N CYS A 790 -2.12 20.20 13.48
CA CYS A 790 -1.62 18.92 12.93
C CYS A 790 -0.44 18.34 13.74
N TRP A 791 -0.35 17.00 13.80
CA TRP A 791 0.65 16.23 14.53
C TRP A 791 1.03 14.93 13.81
N GLY A 792 2.05 14.23 14.32
CA GLY A 792 2.61 13.02 13.72
C GLY A 792 3.90 13.29 12.93
N TYR A 793 4.06 12.64 11.78
CA TYR A 793 5.20 12.81 10.88
C TYR A 793 4.71 13.12 9.47
N ASP A 794 5.21 14.22 8.93
CA ASP A 794 5.09 14.55 7.52
C ASP A 794 6.43 15.15 7.03
N ARG A 795 6.71 14.97 5.73
CA ARG A 795 7.88 15.49 5.02
C ARG A 795 7.54 16.61 4.04
N TYR A 796 6.25 16.96 3.84
CA TYR A 796 5.77 17.72 2.69
C TYR A 796 4.98 19.01 3.01
N GLY A 797 4.86 19.42 4.27
CA GLY A 797 4.44 20.78 4.66
C GLY A 797 3.69 20.91 6.00
N LEU A 798 3.14 19.83 6.56
CA LEU A 798 2.41 19.85 7.83
C LEU A 798 3.30 19.93 9.08
N GLY A 799 4.63 19.88 8.95
CA GLY A 799 5.58 20.20 10.02
C GLY A 799 5.42 19.34 11.29
N ALA A 800 5.34 18.01 11.11
CA ALA A 800 4.87 17.04 12.11
C ALA A 800 5.47 17.16 13.55
N GLY A 801 4.67 17.67 14.51
CA GLY A 801 4.99 17.72 15.95
C GLY A 801 4.71 16.42 16.72
N TRP A 802 5.09 16.39 18.00
CA TRP A 802 4.71 15.32 18.95
C TRP A 802 3.29 15.49 19.52
N THR A 803 2.79 16.73 19.49
CA THR A 803 1.47 17.20 19.91
C THR A 803 0.89 18.09 18.79
N PRO A 804 -0.43 18.40 18.79
CA PRO A 804 -1.07 19.25 17.79
C PRO A 804 -0.40 20.62 17.69
N THR A 805 0.16 20.92 16.52
CA THR A 805 0.79 22.21 16.26
C THR A 805 -0.10 23.04 15.35
N ARG A 806 -0.44 24.27 15.76
CA ARG A 806 -1.21 25.24 14.97
C ARG A 806 -0.57 25.46 13.59
N ARG A 807 -1.38 25.56 12.55
CA ARG A 807 -0.96 25.93 11.19
C ARG A 807 -1.51 27.31 10.85
N ASP A 808 -0.63 28.22 10.44
CA ASP A 808 -1.02 29.55 9.99
C ASP A 808 -1.67 29.49 8.61
N THR A 809 -2.99 29.47 8.58
CA THR A 809 -3.81 29.64 7.38
C THR A 809 -4.18 31.13 7.22
N PRO A 810 -4.25 31.69 6.00
CA PRO A 810 -4.61 33.10 5.80
C PRO A 810 -6.06 33.45 6.21
N THR A 811 -6.90 32.41 6.28
CA THR A 811 -8.36 32.46 6.45
C THR A 811 -8.80 31.32 7.37
N GLN A 812 -10.10 31.29 7.71
CA GLN A 812 -10.72 30.16 8.39
C GLN A 812 -10.94 28.99 7.41
N ILE A 813 -10.61 27.78 7.86
CA ILE A 813 -10.83 26.54 7.13
C ILE A 813 -12.24 26.02 7.40
N ALA A 814 -12.96 25.69 6.33
CA ALA A 814 -14.30 25.10 6.36
C ALA A 814 -14.27 23.57 6.19
N ASP A 815 -13.31 23.03 5.43
CA ASP A 815 -13.09 21.59 5.25
C ASP A 815 -11.60 21.30 4.99
N PHE A 816 -11.12 20.11 5.37
CA PHE A 816 -9.71 19.71 5.22
C PHE A 816 -9.57 18.18 5.14
N ASP A 817 -8.78 17.69 4.18
CA ASP A 817 -8.46 16.27 4.04
C ASP A 817 -6.97 16.04 3.67
N THR A 818 -6.43 14.87 4.02
CA THR A 818 -5.01 14.54 3.95
C THR A 818 -4.73 13.03 3.91
N ASN A 819 -4.06 12.56 2.86
CA ASN A 819 -3.48 11.19 2.84
C ASN A 819 -2.15 11.07 3.64
N GLY A 820 -1.69 12.16 4.25
CA GLY A 820 -0.43 12.26 5.01
C GLY A 820 0.81 12.54 4.16
N HIS A 821 0.64 12.71 2.85
CA HIS A 821 1.67 13.16 1.91
C HIS A 821 1.18 14.34 1.06
N THR A 822 -0.11 14.38 0.77
CA THR A 822 -0.85 15.46 0.09
C THR A 822 -1.95 15.93 1.05
N HIS A 823 -2.20 17.25 1.04
CA HIS A 823 -3.09 17.93 1.98
C HIS A 823 -3.85 19.01 1.23
N CYS A 824 -5.15 19.14 1.48
CA CYS A 824 -5.97 20.18 0.87
C CYS A 824 -6.93 20.77 1.90
N ALA A 825 -7.11 22.09 1.84
CA ALA A 825 -8.03 22.86 2.66
C ALA A 825 -9.02 23.63 1.76
N VAL A 826 -10.29 23.64 2.15
CA VAL A 826 -11.30 24.56 1.64
C VAL A 826 -11.48 25.67 2.67
N GLU A 827 -11.27 26.91 2.24
CA GLU A 827 -11.41 28.11 3.03
C GLU A 827 -12.88 28.55 3.07
N THR A 828 -13.30 29.31 4.09
CA THR A 828 -14.73 29.69 4.29
C THR A 828 -15.35 30.53 3.17
N ASP A 829 -14.55 31.09 2.25
CA ASP A 829 -15.02 31.79 1.05
C ASP A 829 -15.13 30.88 -0.19
N GLY A 830 -14.77 29.60 -0.06
CA GLY A 830 -14.75 28.60 -1.13
C GLY A 830 -13.40 28.46 -1.85
N THR A 831 -12.36 29.18 -1.42
CA THR A 831 -10.99 29.04 -1.95
C THR A 831 -10.44 27.65 -1.62
N LEU A 832 -9.96 26.93 -2.63
CA LEU A 832 -9.31 25.62 -2.48
C LEU A 832 -7.78 25.79 -2.50
N SER A 833 -7.12 25.38 -1.43
CA SER A 833 -5.67 25.47 -1.25
C SER A 833 -5.07 24.09 -0.98
N CYS A 834 -4.16 23.62 -1.83
CA CYS A 834 -3.55 22.28 -1.73
C CYS A 834 -2.02 22.34 -1.67
N TRP A 835 -1.40 21.37 -1.00
CA TRP A 835 0.06 21.20 -0.92
C TRP A 835 0.46 19.74 -0.66
N GLY A 836 1.76 19.48 -0.65
CA GLY A 836 2.35 18.19 -0.36
C GLY A 836 3.18 17.58 -1.50
N TYR A 837 3.31 16.26 -1.48
CA TYR A 837 3.87 15.44 -2.55
C TYR A 837 3.04 15.56 -3.82
N ASN A 838 3.71 15.86 -4.94
CA ASN A 838 3.04 16.28 -6.18
C ASN A 838 3.65 15.64 -7.45
N TYR A 839 4.54 14.66 -7.32
CA TYR A 839 5.23 14.03 -8.48
C TYR A 839 4.26 13.43 -9.51
N TYR A 840 3.07 13.00 -9.05
CA TYR A 840 1.97 12.50 -9.86
C TYR A 840 0.77 13.46 -9.93
N TYR A 841 1.02 14.76 -9.76
CA TYR A 841 0.06 15.87 -9.85
C TYR A 841 -1.05 15.90 -8.77
N TYR A 842 -0.86 15.25 -7.63
CA TYR A 842 -1.85 15.17 -6.54
C TYR A 842 -2.26 16.52 -5.92
N VAL A 843 -1.46 17.58 -6.13
CA VAL A 843 -1.79 18.96 -5.69
C VAL A 843 -2.63 19.71 -6.72
N GLY A 844 -2.66 19.29 -8.01
CA GLY A 844 -3.54 19.89 -9.03
C GLY A 844 -3.12 21.28 -9.53
N ASP A 845 -1.89 21.71 -9.25
CA ASP A 845 -1.36 23.03 -9.59
C ASP A 845 -0.83 23.14 -11.04
N GLY A 846 -0.90 22.06 -11.80
CA GLY A 846 -0.36 21.94 -13.16
C GLY A 846 1.12 21.55 -13.25
N THR A 847 1.80 21.22 -12.15
CA THR A 847 3.23 20.84 -12.16
C THR A 847 3.48 19.52 -11.41
N PRO A 848 4.60 18.81 -11.67
CA PRO A 848 4.99 17.62 -10.91
C PRO A 848 5.85 17.96 -9.68
N THR A 849 5.85 19.23 -9.21
CA THR A 849 6.78 19.70 -8.16
C THR A 849 6.12 19.74 -6.79
N ASN A 850 6.68 19.02 -5.81
CA ASN A 850 6.20 19.02 -4.43
C ASN A 850 6.06 20.46 -3.88
N ARG A 851 4.99 20.71 -3.12
CA ARG A 851 4.67 22.00 -2.53
C ARG A 851 4.75 21.90 -1.02
N TYR A 852 5.71 22.62 -0.41
CA TYR A 852 5.91 22.63 1.05
C TYR A 852 5.11 23.74 1.76
N ALA A 853 4.25 24.44 1.03
CA ALA A 853 3.34 25.47 1.49
C ALA A 853 2.07 25.45 0.60
N PRO A 854 0.90 25.93 1.10
CA PRO A 854 -0.35 25.96 0.35
C PRO A 854 -0.26 26.65 -1.02
N VAL A 855 -0.90 26.06 -2.04
CA VAL A 855 -1.07 26.64 -3.38
C VAL A 855 -2.55 26.69 -3.70
N VAL A 856 -3.08 27.89 -3.97
CA VAL A 856 -4.47 28.12 -4.36
C VAL A 856 -4.74 27.55 -5.75
N LEU A 857 -5.81 26.76 -5.89
CA LEU A 857 -6.26 26.17 -7.14
C LEU A 857 -7.33 27.05 -7.81
N SER A 858 -6.89 27.87 -8.75
CA SER A 858 -7.76 28.78 -9.52
C SER A 858 -8.85 28.03 -10.29
N GLY A 859 -10.11 28.49 -10.16
CA GLY A 859 -11.25 27.96 -10.91
C GLY A 859 -12.09 26.91 -10.18
N VAL A 860 -11.76 26.61 -8.92
CA VAL A 860 -12.56 25.72 -8.06
C VAL A 860 -13.21 26.55 -6.94
N ALA A 861 -14.54 26.68 -6.98
CA ALA A 861 -15.32 27.23 -5.87
C ALA A 861 -15.78 26.06 -4.99
N ALA A 862 -14.89 25.57 -4.13
CA ALA A 862 -15.08 24.36 -3.37
C ALA A 862 -16.01 24.57 -2.16
N THR A 863 -16.64 23.49 -1.72
CA THR A 863 -17.41 23.40 -0.47
C THR A 863 -17.04 22.18 0.37
N GLN A 864 -16.31 21.24 -0.23
CA GLN A 864 -15.72 20.08 0.39
C GLN A 864 -14.55 19.59 -0.48
N VAL A 865 -13.55 18.96 0.13
CA VAL A 865 -12.45 18.27 -0.54
C VAL A 865 -12.30 16.84 0.00
N SER A 866 -11.74 15.95 -0.80
CA SER A 866 -11.21 14.68 -0.31
C SER A 866 -9.92 14.28 -1.05
N VAL A 867 -8.98 13.67 -0.32
CA VAL A 867 -7.58 13.44 -0.74
C VAL A 867 -7.23 11.95 -0.62
N GLY A 868 -7.38 11.22 -1.72
CA GLY A 868 -7.09 9.79 -1.80
C GLY A 868 -5.61 9.47 -2.05
N GLY A 869 -5.31 8.19 -2.27
CA GLY A 869 -3.95 7.70 -2.49
C GLY A 869 -3.37 8.02 -3.89
N GLU A 870 -4.21 8.02 -4.93
CA GLU A 870 -3.82 8.35 -6.31
C GLU A 870 -4.50 9.60 -6.89
N ALA A 871 -5.56 10.11 -6.25
CA ALA A 871 -6.30 11.28 -6.74
C ALA A 871 -6.98 12.06 -5.60
N SER A 872 -7.14 13.36 -5.82
CA SER A 872 -7.90 14.27 -4.96
C SER A 872 -9.12 14.79 -5.72
N CYS A 873 -10.23 15.04 -5.02
CA CYS A 873 -11.46 15.55 -5.59
C CYS A 873 -12.03 16.69 -4.71
N ALA A 874 -12.66 17.68 -5.34
CA ALA A 874 -13.41 18.73 -4.67
C ALA A 874 -14.86 18.72 -5.13
N ARG A 875 -15.78 18.92 -4.19
CA ARG A 875 -17.21 19.19 -4.45
C ARG A 875 -17.43 20.68 -4.49
N LEU A 876 -17.99 21.17 -5.60
CA LEU A 876 -18.20 22.60 -5.82
C LEU A 876 -19.55 23.08 -5.27
N SER A 877 -19.68 24.40 -5.11
CA SER A 877 -20.91 25.05 -4.63
C SER A 877 -22.13 24.87 -5.55
N ASP A 878 -21.91 24.51 -6.81
CA ASP A 878 -22.94 24.15 -7.80
C ASP A 878 -23.37 22.65 -7.74
N ALA A 879 -22.87 21.90 -6.75
CA ALA A 879 -23.06 20.46 -6.59
C ALA A 879 -22.51 19.60 -7.75
N THR A 880 -21.50 20.09 -8.46
CA THR A 880 -20.61 19.28 -9.32
C THR A 880 -19.35 18.82 -8.57
N VAL A 881 -18.55 17.96 -9.22
CA VAL A 881 -17.26 17.47 -8.69
C VAL A 881 -16.16 17.68 -9.73
N GLN A 882 -15.00 18.16 -9.26
CA GLN A 882 -13.75 18.17 -10.04
C GLN A 882 -12.70 17.32 -9.34
N CYS A 883 -11.91 16.55 -10.09
CA CYS A 883 -10.82 15.74 -9.57
C CYS A 883 -9.50 15.97 -10.32
N TRP A 884 -8.38 15.57 -9.70
CA TRP A 884 -7.03 15.68 -10.25
C TRP A 884 -6.09 14.63 -9.63
N GLY A 885 -4.89 14.49 -10.20
CA GLY A 885 -3.91 13.48 -9.83
C GLY A 885 -3.71 12.43 -10.93
N ARG A 886 -3.85 11.15 -10.59
CA ARG A 886 -3.51 10.00 -11.45
C ARG A 886 -4.67 8.99 -11.50
N SER A 887 -4.70 8.21 -12.58
CA SER A 887 -5.52 7.00 -12.74
C SER A 887 -7.03 7.26 -12.76
N TYR A 888 -7.78 6.16 -12.85
CA TYR A 888 -9.23 6.14 -12.94
C TYR A 888 -9.94 7.01 -11.90
N SER A 889 -9.44 7.10 -10.66
CA SER A 889 -10.00 7.93 -9.59
C SER A 889 -9.98 9.43 -9.88
N ALA A 890 -9.04 9.91 -10.70
CA ALA A 890 -9.01 11.29 -11.18
C ALA A 890 -9.96 11.56 -12.37
N GLY A 891 -10.73 10.56 -12.82
CA GLY A 891 -11.64 10.67 -13.96
C GLY A 891 -11.00 10.41 -15.33
N SER A 892 -9.82 9.77 -15.37
CA SER A 892 -9.03 9.58 -16.59
C SER A 892 -8.28 8.25 -16.59
N THR A 893 -7.76 7.81 -17.73
CA THR A 893 -6.78 6.71 -17.81
C THR A 893 -5.33 7.19 -17.59
N GLY A 894 -5.09 8.50 -17.58
CA GLY A 894 -3.76 9.11 -17.45
C GLY A 894 -3.60 10.00 -16.22
N TYR A 895 -2.80 11.06 -16.36
CA TYR A 895 -2.68 12.13 -15.36
C TYR A 895 -3.66 13.26 -15.64
N VAL A 896 -4.24 13.82 -14.58
CA VAL A 896 -5.12 14.98 -14.61
C VAL A 896 -4.43 16.07 -13.80
N THR A 897 -3.70 16.95 -14.49
CA THR A 897 -2.70 17.83 -13.86
C THR A 897 -3.28 19.06 -13.16
N ARG A 898 -4.56 19.34 -13.39
CA ARG A 898 -5.37 20.40 -12.77
C ARG A 898 -6.79 19.88 -12.51
N PRO A 899 -7.53 20.42 -11.54
CA PRO A 899 -8.95 20.11 -11.31
C PRO A 899 -9.75 20.07 -12.62
N ALA A 900 -10.35 18.92 -12.92
CA ALA A 900 -11.14 18.67 -14.12
C ALA A 900 -12.50 18.06 -13.75
N PRO A 901 -13.60 18.47 -14.41
CA PRO A 901 -14.96 18.05 -14.04
C PRO A 901 -15.22 16.56 -14.34
N ILE A 902 -15.76 15.85 -13.35
CA ILE A 902 -16.24 14.47 -13.54
C ILE A 902 -17.59 14.52 -14.25
N THR A 903 -17.62 14.04 -15.49
CA THR A 903 -18.84 14.02 -16.31
C THR A 903 -19.84 12.97 -15.81
N GLY A 904 -21.13 13.26 -15.93
CA GLY A 904 -22.20 12.35 -15.49
C GLY A 904 -22.55 12.43 -14.00
N LEU A 905 -22.00 13.38 -13.24
CA LEU A 905 -22.41 13.73 -11.89
C LEU A 905 -23.02 15.13 -11.83
N THR A 906 -24.21 15.22 -11.23
CA THR A 906 -24.94 16.46 -10.93
C THR A 906 -25.72 16.27 -9.63
N GLY A 907 -25.88 17.32 -8.83
CA GLY A 907 -26.59 17.20 -7.54
C GLY A 907 -25.82 16.33 -6.53
N VAL A 908 -24.49 16.44 -6.51
CA VAL A 908 -23.65 15.76 -5.52
C VAL A 908 -23.87 16.39 -4.15
N ALA A 909 -24.17 15.57 -3.14
CA ALA A 909 -24.24 15.96 -1.74
C ALA A 909 -22.87 15.82 -1.04
N GLU A 910 -22.09 14.81 -1.42
CA GLU A 910 -20.80 14.47 -0.79
C GLU A 910 -19.90 13.71 -1.77
N VAL A 911 -18.57 13.92 -1.70
CA VAL A 911 -17.54 13.14 -2.41
C VAL A 911 -16.47 12.65 -1.43
N ARG A 912 -15.99 11.41 -1.61
CA ARG A 912 -14.94 10.78 -0.80
C ARG A 912 -13.99 9.96 -1.67
N ASN A 913 -12.70 10.00 -1.35
CA ASN A 913 -11.65 9.31 -2.09
C ASN A 913 -11.00 8.21 -1.24
N GLY A 914 -10.77 7.06 -1.85
CA GLY A 914 -10.01 5.94 -1.26
C GLY A 914 -8.56 5.90 -1.72
N ALA A 915 -7.91 4.74 -1.64
CA ALA A 915 -6.53 4.60 -2.13
C ALA A 915 -6.44 4.79 -3.66
N SER A 916 -7.37 4.19 -4.43
CA SER A 916 -7.34 4.19 -5.90
C SER A 916 -8.72 4.28 -6.58
N HIS A 917 -9.75 4.66 -5.81
CA HIS A 917 -11.12 4.90 -6.26
C HIS A 917 -11.74 6.10 -5.52
N ALA A 918 -12.89 6.55 -5.98
CA ALA A 918 -13.68 7.59 -5.34
C ALA A 918 -15.18 7.31 -5.50
N CYS A 919 -15.99 7.82 -4.57
CA CYS A 919 -17.44 7.73 -4.61
C CYS A 919 -18.07 9.11 -4.35
N ALA A 920 -19.22 9.34 -4.96
CA ALA A 920 -20.07 10.49 -4.74
C ALA A 920 -21.47 10.03 -4.33
N ARG A 921 -22.00 10.65 -3.27
CA ARG A 921 -23.38 10.51 -2.84
C ARG A 921 -24.19 11.67 -3.41
N LEU A 922 -25.31 11.38 -4.04
CA LEU A 922 -26.20 12.38 -4.63
C LEU A 922 -27.24 12.87 -3.62
N THR A 923 -27.85 14.03 -3.89
CA THR A 923 -28.89 14.62 -3.03
C THR A 923 -30.19 13.82 -2.98
N ASP A 924 -30.35 12.80 -3.84
CA ASP A 924 -31.48 11.86 -3.83
C ASP A 924 -31.22 10.62 -2.94
N GLY A 925 -30.04 10.49 -2.33
CA GLY A 925 -29.66 9.33 -1.51
C GLY A 925 -28.99 8.19 -2.27
N THR A 926 -28.85 8.28 -3.59
CA THR A 926 -28.10 7.30 -4.39
C THR A 926 -26.59 7.53 -4.32
N VAL A 927 -25.81 6.49 -4.64
CA VAL A 927 -24.33 6.55 -4.65
C VAL A 927 -23.81 6.13 -6.03
N ARG A 928 -22.74 6.80 -6.48
CA ARG A 928 -21.97 6.45 -7.68
C ARG A 928 -20.48 6.40 -7.36
N CYS A 929 -19.75 5.45 -7.95
CA CYS A 929 -18.31 5.30 -7.73
C CYS A 929 -17.56 5.19 -9.06
N TRP A 930 -16.28 5.57 -9.07
CA TRP A 930 -15.35 5.42 -10.19
C TRP A 930 -13.93 5.17 -9.66
N GLY A 931 -13.06 4.59 -10.48
CA GLY A 931 -11.71 4.25 -10.08
C GLY A 931 -11.28 2.83 -10.43
N THR A 932 -10.31 2.34 -9.67
CA THR A 932 -9.89 0.94 -9.68
C THR A 932 -10.96 0.07 -9.03
N ASN A 933 -11.26 -1.10 -9.60
CA ASN A 933 -12.35 -1.99 -9.12
C ASN A 933 -11.88 -3.43 -8.84
N ARG A 934 -10.57 -3.68 -8.66
CA ARG A 934 -9.98 -5.04 -8.55
C ARG A 934 -10.67 -5.94 -7.50
N TYR A 935 -11.20 -5.36 -6.43
CA TYR A 935 -11.86 -6.06 -5.32
C TYR A 935 -13.37 -5.80 -5.25
N GLY A 936 -13.96 -5.17 -6.27
CA GLY A 936 -15.38 -4.81 -6.29
C GLY A 936 -15.71 -3.50 -5.55
N GLN A 937 -14.70 -2.67 -5.24
CA GLN A 937 -14.87 -1.45 -4.43
C GLN A 937 -15.75 -0.35 -5.06
N LEU A 938 -16.10 -0.46 -6.35
CA LEU A 938 -17.09 0.42 -6.98
C LEU A 938 -18.54 -0.02 -6.73
N GLY A 939 -18.78 -1.25 -6.27
CA GLY A 939 -20.10 -1.73 -5.82
C GLY A 939 -21.11 -2.04 -6.94
N ASP A 940 -20.69 -1.95 -8.20
CA ASP A 940 -21.52 -2.09 -9.41
C ASP A 940 -21.81 -3.56 -9.81
N GLY A 941 -21.35 -4.53 -9.04
CA GLY A 941 -21.40 -5.95 -9.35
C GLY A 941 -20.25 -6.44 -10.25
N THR A 942 -19.31 -5.57 -10.65
CA THR A 942 -18.16 -5.94 -11.48
C THR A 942 -16.84 -5.89 -10.70
N THR A 943 -15.76 -6.28 -11.36
CA THR A 943 -14.37 -6.01 -10.91
C THR A 943 -13.59 -5.17 -11.92
N THR A 944 -14.31 -4.50 -12.82
CA THR A 944 -13.74 -3.72 -13.94
C THR A 944 -13.50 -2.28 -13.53
N SER A 945 -12.25 -1.82 -13.59
CA SER A 945 -11.88 -0.42 -13.32
C SER A 945 -12.45 0.52 -14.40
N THR A 946 -12.95 1.69 -13.99
CA THR A 946 -13.58 2.67 -14.90
C THR A 946 -13.26 4.10 -14.46
N PRO A 947 -12.92 5.02 -15.38
CA PRO A 947 -12.77 6.44 -15.08
C PRO A 947 -14.11 7.18 -14.98
N THR A 948 -15.21 6.56 -15.41
CA THR A 948 -16.56 7.17 -15.41
C THR A 948 -17.42 6.62 -14.26
N PRO A 949 -18.21 7.47 -13.56
CA PRO A 949 -19.07 7.06 -12.45
C PRO A 949 -20.14 6.02 -12.82
N VAL A 950 -20.00 4.82 -12.27
CA VAL A 950 -21.02 3.76 -12.28
C VAL A 950 -21.94 3.89 -11.06
N SER A 951 -23.18 3.42 -11.18
CA SER A 951 -24.17 3.50 -10.08
C SER A 951 -24.06 2.30 -9.16
N VAL A 952 -24.21 2.51 -7.85
CA VAL A 952 -24.16 1.46 -6.83
C VAL A 952 -25.57 0.88 -6.61
N PRO A 953 -25.91 -0.31 -7.13
CA PRO A 953 -27.22 -0.92 -6.93
C PRO A 953 -27.54 -1.17 -5.45
N GLY A 954 -28.80 -0.96 -5.09
CA GLY A 954 -29.32 -1.20 -3.74
C GLY A 954 -29.16 -0.05 -2.74
N ILE A 955 -28.44 1.03 -3.09
CA ILE A 955 -28.30 2.22 -2.24
C ILE A 955 -29.16 3.37 -2.80
N THR A 956 -30.20 3.75 -2.05
CA THR A 956 -31.17 4.80 -2.46
C THR A 956 -31.49 5.82 -1.36
N ASP A 957 -30.98 5.61 -0.14
CA ASP A 957 -31.31 6.36 1.07
C ASP A 957 -30.05 6.70 1.89
N ALA A 958 -28.89 6.77 1.23
CA ALA A 958 -27.64 7.12 1.90
C ALA A 958 -27.67 8.57 2.41
N VAL A 959 -27.32 8.74 3.69
CA VAL A 959 -27.13 10.05 4.33
C VAL A 959 -25.65 10.37 4.56
N GLN A 960 -24.75 9.41 4.30
CA GLN A 960 -23.30 9.56 4.29
C GLN A 960 -22.65 8.45 3.45
N ILE A 961 -21.50 8.76 2.84
CA ILE A 961 -20.56 7.75 2.34
C ILE A 961 -19.23 7.85 3.08
N ALA A 962 -18.58 6.71 3.25
CA ALA A 962 -17.21 6.60 3.75
C ALA A 962 -16.42 5.71 2.78
N VAL A 963 -15.17 6.06 2.51
CA VAL A 963 -14.31 5.37 1.54
C VAL A 963 -12.90 5.30 2.11
N GLY A 964 -12.35 4.09 2.19
CA GLY A 964 -11.01 3.82 2.72
C GLY A 964 -10.10 3.24 1.65
N GLY A 965 -9.19 2.34 2.03
CA GLY A 965 -8.20 1.71 1.13
C GLY A 965 -8.76 1.20 -0.20
N GLU A 966 -9.29 -0.01 -0.17
CA GLU A 966 -10.02 -0.64 -1.29
C GLU A 966 -11.44 -1.03 -0.84
N VAL A 967 -12.03 -0.18 -0.01
CA VAL A 967 -13.27 -0.43 0.75
C VAL A 967 -14.17 0.79 0.66
N SER A 968 -15.47 0.57 0.55
CA SER A 968 -16.50 1.61 0.46
C SER A 968 -17.69 1.22 1.36
N CYS A 969 -18.26 2.19 2.08
CA CYS A 969 -19.50 1.99 2.83
C CYS A 969 -20.46 3.17 2.66
N ALA A 970 -21.76 2.89 2.77
CA ALA A 970 -22.83 3.88 2.85
C ALA A 970 -23.56 3.74 4.19
N ARG A 971 -23.86 4.87 4.84
CA ARG A 971 -24.75 4.92 6.02
C ARG A 971 -26.14 5.33 5.56
N HIS A 972 -27.12 4.51 5.89
CA HIS A 972 -28.53 4.67 5.54
C HIS A 972 -29.23 5.65 6.48
N MET A 973 -30.35 6.23 6.03
CA MET A 973 -31.11 7.20 6.82
C MET A 973 -31.61 6.65 8.16
N ASP A 974 -31.83 5.34 8.25
CA ASP A 974 -32.27 4.65 9.46
C ASP A 974 -31.14 4.21 10.41
N GLY A 975 -29.88 4.51 10.10
CA GLY A 975 -28.72 4.15 10.92
C GLY A 975 -28.10 2.78 10.60
N ARG A 976 -28.61 2.03 9.62
CA ARG A 976 -27.89 0.86 9.07
C ARG A 976 -26.65 1.31 8.28
N VAL A 977 -25.69 0.40 8.13
CA VAL A 977 -24.51 0.59 7.27
C VAL A 977 -24.43 -0.57 6.28
N SER A 978 -24.10 -0.29 5.02
CA SER A 978 -23.77 -1.30 4.01
C SER A 978 -22.37 -1.05 3.47
N CYS A 979 -21.56 -2.10 3.33
CA CYS A 979 -20.16 -2.03 2.91
C CYS A 979 -19.86 -2.98 1.73
N TRP A 980 -18.86 -2.63 0.92
CA TRP A 980 -18.38 -3.42 -0.23
C TRP A 980 -16.90 -3.14 -0.56
N GLY A 981 -16.34 -3.91 -1.49
CA GLY A 981 -14.92 -3.91 -1.83
C GLY A 981 -14.13 -5.03 -1.15
N GLN A 982 -12.86 -4.78 -0.87
CA GLN A 982 -11.93 -5.74 -0.28
C GLN A 982 -12.36 -6.17 1.14
N ASN A 983 -12.22 -7.45 1.47
CA ASN A 983 -12.55 -7.98 2.80
C ASN A 983 -11.43 -8.83 3.46
N THR A 984 -10.18 -8.72 3.01
CA THR A 984 -9.09 -9.64 3.39
C THR A 984 -8.86 -9.76 4.91
N TYR A 985 -9.15 -8.72 5.69
CA TYR A 985 -9.03 -8.70 7.16
C TYR A 985 -10.39 -8.67 7.89
N GLY A 986 -11.50 -8.93 7.20
CA GLY A 986 -12.86 -8.80 7.76
C GLY A 986 -13.39 -7.37 7.82
N GLN A 987 -12.73 -6.42 7.15
CA GLN A 987 -13.04 -4.98 7.15
C GLN A 987 -14.45 -4.59 6.66
N LEU A 988 -15.21 -5.51 6.03
CA LEU A 988 -16.64 -5.30 5.72
C LEU A 988 -17.58 -5.64 6.89
N GLY A 989 -17.10 -6.34 7.91
CA GLY A 989 -17.86 -6.65 9.14
C GLY A 989 -18.96 -7.69 8.96
N ASP A 990 -18.98 -8.42 7.84
CA ASP A 990 -20.00 -9.40 7.47
C ASP A 990 -19.76 -10.81 8.04
N GLY A 991 -18.80 -10.97 8.96
CA GLY A 991 -18.39 -12.25 9.51
C GLY A 991 -17.50 -13.09 8.59
N SER A 992 -17.14 -12.60 7.40
CA SER A 992 -16.31 -13.30 6.42
C SER A 992 -15.00 -12.55 6.13
N THR A 993 -14.15 -13.15 5.28
CA THR A 993 -13.01 -12.49 4.63
C THR A 993 -13.19 -12.34 3.12
N THR A 994 -14.41 -12.56 2.61
CA THR A 994 -14.73 -12.56 1.18
C THR A 994 -15.07 -11.16 0.68
N SER A 995 -14.30 -10.65 -0.28
CA SER A 995 -14.56 -9.35 -0.93
C SER A 995 -15.92 -9.34 -1.64
N ARG A 996 -16.60 -8.17 -1.66
CA ARG A 996 -17.97 -8.04 -2.18
C ARG A 996 -18.02 -7.02 -3.33
N GLY A 997 -18.51 -7.45 -4.49
CA GLY A 997 -18.73 -6.59 -5.67
C GLY A 997 -20.00 -5.72 -5.61
N THR A 998 -20.86 -5.93 -4.61
CA THR A 998 -22.08 -5.17 -4.37
C THR A 998 -22.21 -4.85 -2.89
N PRO A 999 -22.94 -3.79 -2.49
CA PRO A 999 -23.20 -3.49 -1.09
C PRO A 999 -23.81 -4.68 -0.33
N LEU A 1000 -23.28 -4.93 0.86
CA LEU A 1000 -23.83 -5.88 1.83
C LEU A 1000 -24.04 -5.17 3.17
N ALA A 1001 -25.22 -5.33 3.76
CA ALA A 1001 -25.53 -4.73 5.05
C ALA A 1001 -24.64 -5.32 6.16
N VAL A 1002 -24.00 -4.46 6.95
CA VAL A 1002 -23.14 -4.85 8.08
C VAL A 1002 -24.03 -5.38 9.21
N PRO A 1003 -23.95 -6.67 9.59
CA PRO A 1003 -24.80 -7.21 10.63
C PRO A 1003 -24.59 -6.52 11.98
N THR A 1004 -25.67 -6.42 12.76
CA THR A 1004 -25.71 -5.77 14.10
C THR A 1004 -25.51 -4.24 14.14
N VAL A 1005 -25.16 -3.58 13.03
CA VAL A 1005 -25.09 -2.11 12.95
C VAL A 1005 -26.43 -1.56 12.43
N THR A 1006 -27.24 -1.03 13.34
CA THR A 1006 -28.59 -0.51 13.05
C THR A 1006 -28.84 0.90 13.58
N ASP A 1007 -27.83 1.53 14.18
CA ASP A 1007 -27.96 2.82 14.87
C ASP A 1007 -26.71 3.71 14.74
N ALA A 1008 -26.02 3.61 13.60
CA ALA A 1008 -24.85 4.43 13.29
C ALA A 1008 -25.24 5.91 13.07
N ALA A 1009 -24.47 6.80 13.70
CA ALA A 1009 -24.48 8.23 13.47
C ALA A 1009 -23.36 8.67 12.50
N ASP A 1010 -22.23 7.95 12.49
CA ASP A 1010 -21.05 8.25 11.68
C ASP A 1010 -20.27 6.97 11.29
N VAL A 1011 -19.49 7.02 10.20
CA VAL A 1011 -18.67 5.91 9.67
C VAL A 1011 -17.32 6.43 9.17
N GLY A 1012 -16.22 5.84 9.65
CA GLY A 1012 -14.86 6.06 9.15
C GLY A 1012 -14.21 4.76 8.69
N ILE A 1013 -13.40 4.79 7.62
CA ILE A 1013 -12.76 3.60 7.04
C ILE A 1013 -11.28 3.91 6.79
N GLY A 1014 -10.40 3.11 7.40
CA GLY A 1014 -8.96 3.20 7.19
C GLY A 1014 -8.50 2.40 5.98
N LEU A 1015 -7.21 2.03 5.98
CA LEU A 1015 -6.66 1.19 4.92
C LEU A 1015 -7.17 -0.26 5.01
N TYR A 1016 -7.34 -0.80 6.22
CA TYR A 1016 -7.71 -2.22 6.45
C TYR A 1016 -8.71 -2.44 7.60
N HIS A 1017 -9.37 -1.39 8.10
CA HIS A 1017 -10.31 -1.46 9.21
C HIS A 1017 -11.42 -0.41 9.05
N THR A 1018 -12.56 -0.66 9.70
CA THR A 1018 -13.76 0.19 9.64
C THR A 1018 -14.24 0.47 11.05
N CYS A 1019 -14.71 1.69 11.32
CA CYS A 1019 -15.26 2.12 12.60
C CYS A 1019 -16.57 2.89 12.40
N VAL A 1020 -17.47 2.79 13.38
CA VAL A 1020 -18.73 3.55 13.44
C VAL A 1020 -18.94 4.17 14.82
N VAL A 1021 -19.43 5.40 14.84
CA VAL A 1021 -20.03 6.02 16.03
C VAL A 1021 -21.52 5.67 16.01
N ARG A 1022 -22.06 5.21 17.12
CA ARG A 1022 -23.51 4.97 17.28
C ARG A 1022 -24.20 6.22 17.80
N THR A 1023 -25.50 6.37 17.53
CA THR A 1023 -26.33 7.49 18.00
C THR A 1023 -26.31 7.72 19.52
N GLY A 1024 -25.95 6.70 20.31
CA GLY A 1024 -25.68 6.80 21.75
C GLY A 1024 -24.21 7.02 22.15
N GLY A 1025 -23.36 7.57 21.26
CA GLY A 1025 -21.95 7.92 21.51
C GLY A 1025 -20.95 6.76 21.59
N GLY A 1026 -21.41 5.54 21.87
CA GLY A 1026 -20.56 4.35 21.91
C GLY A 1026 -20.08 3.90 20.53
N MET A 1027 -18.78 3.56 20.42
CA MET A 1027 -18.17 3.14 19.15
C MET A 1027 -18.10 1.62 18.95
N ARG A 1028 -18.07 1.20 17.68
CA ARG A 1028 -17.64 -0.13 17.25
C ARG A 1028 -16.61 -0.03 16.14
N CYS A 1029 -15.61 -0.90 16.14
CA CYS A 1029 -14.61 -1.05 15.09
C CYS A 1029 -14.42 -2.53 14.71
N TRP A 1030 -14.01 -2.80 13.48
CA TRP A 1030 -13.71 -4.15 12.98
C TRP A 1030 -12.73 -4.12 11.81
N GLY A 1031 -12.28 -5.30 11.38
CA GLY A 1031 -11.21 -5.48 10.41
C GLY A 1031 -9.87 -5.72 11.10
N ARG A 1032 -8.79 -5.23 10.48
CA ARG A 1032 -7.42 -5.42 10.96
C ARG A 1032 -7.16 -4.67 12.28
N ASN A 1033 -6.50 -5.32 13.23
CA ASN A 1033 -6.14 -4.79 14.55
C ASN A 1033 -4.66 -4.98 14.92
N SER A 1034 -3.79 -5.40 13.99
CA SER A 1034 -2.38 -5.69 14.26
C SER A 1034 -1.59 -4.57 14.97
N SER A 1035 -2.02 -3.30 14.86
CA SER A 1035 -1.42 -2.17 15.57
C SER A 1035 -2.17 -1.76 16.86
N GLY A 1036 -3.40 -2.26 17.07
CA GLY A 1036 -4.34 -1.82 18.10
C GLY A 1036 -5.40 -0.81 17.59
N GLN A 1037 -5.57 -0.68 16.28
CA GLN A 1037 -6.40 0.37 15.65
C GLN A 1037 -7.91 0.23 15.85
N LEU A 1038 -8.41 -0.91 16.38
CA LEU A 1038 -9.83 -1.04 16.74
C LEU A 1038 -10.16 -0.45 18.13
N GLY A 1039 -9.14 -0.20 18.95
CA GLY A 1039 -9.29 0.48 20.25
C GLY A 1039 -9.92 -0.40 21.35
N ASP A 1040 -10.03 -1.70 21.11
CA ASP A 1040 -10.65 -2.70 21.97
C ASP A 1040 -9.76 -3.18 23.14
N GLY A 1041 -8.52 -2.70 23.20
CA GLY A 1041 -7.50 -3.15 24.14
C GLY A 1041 -6.68 -4.35 23.65
N THR A 1042 -6.95 -4.89 22.46
CA THR A 1042 -6.28 -6.09 21.93
C THR A 1042 -5.36 -5.76 20.74
N THR A 1043 -4.92 -6.80 20.03
CA THR A 1043 -4.27 -6.69 18.71
C THR A 1043 -4.81 -7.72 17.73
N THR A 1044 -6.01 -8.24 17.97
CA THR A 1044 -6.61 -9.34 17.23
C THR A 1044 -7.59 -8.79 16.20
N ASP A 1045 -7.40 -9.13 14.93
CA ASP A 1045 -8.30 -8.77 13.83
C ASP A 1045 -9.71 -9.33 14.11
N THR A 1046 -10.77 -8.57 13.82
CA THR A 1046 -12.16 -8.99 14.07
C THR A 1046 -13.04 -8.90 12.83
N LEU A 1047 -13.76 -9.98 12.52
CA LEU A 1047 -14.66 -10.06 11.34
C LEU A 1047 -16.05 -9.46 11.61
N TRP A 1048 -16.29 -8.95 12.82
CA TRP A 1048 -17.60 -8.48 13.31
C TRP A 1048 -17.46 -7.15 14.06
N PRO A 1049 -18.44 -6.22 13.97
CA PRO A 1049 -18.45 -4.94 14.66
C PRO A 1049 -18.22 -5.01 16.18
N THR A 1050 -16.97 -4.89 16.61
CA THR A 1050 -16.53 -5.09 18.00
C THR A 1050 -16.56 -3.77 18.76
N ALA A 1051 -17.06 -3.76 19.99
CA ALA A 1051 -17.19 -2.52 20.77
C ALA A 1051 -15.83 -1.97 21.21
N THR A 1052 -15.66 -0.65 21.14
CA THR A 1052 -14.47 0.08 21.62
C THR A 1052 -14.74 0.56 23.07
N PRO A 1053 -14.38 -0.19 24.12
CA PRO A 1053 -15.12 -0.12 25.39
C PRO A 1053 -14.86 1.13 26.23
N SER A 1054 -13.76 1.84 26.00
CA SER A 1054 -13.34 3.02 26.76
C SER A 1054 -13.76 4.35 26.13
N LEU A 1055 -14.66 4.33 25.15
CA LEU A 1055 -15.16 5.53 24.46
C LEU A 1055 -16.67 5.40 24.22
N THR A 1056 -17.44 6.21 24.97
CA THR A 1056 -18.91 6.09 25.10
C THR A 1056 -19.65 7.35 24.64
N ASP A 1057 -18.91 8.39 24.28
CA ASP A 1057 -19.34 9.77 24.10
C ASP A 1057 -18.80 10.37 22.79
N ALA A 1058 -18.41 9.53 21.82
CA ALA A 1058 -17.91 9.97 20.52
C ALA A 1058 -18.99 10.73 19.72
N ALA A 1059 -18.55 11.73 18.96
CA ALA A 1059 -19.39 12.53 18.06
C ALA A 1059 -19.09 12.23 16.58
N SER A 1060 -17.81 12.12 16.22
CA SER A 1060 -17.36 11.67 14.89
C SER A 1060 -16.10 10.79 14.96
N VAL A 1061 -15.82 10.04 13.90
CA VAL A 1061 -14.65 9.17 13.75
C VAL A 1061 -14.00 9.36 12.38
N ASP A 1062 -12.66 9.37 12.36
CA ASP A 1062 -11.87 9.15 11.16
C ASP A 1062 -10.82 8.04 11.39
N ALA A 1063 -10.36 7.41 10.32
CA ALA A 1063 -9.47 6.26 10.35
C ALA A 1063 -8.35 6.41 9.30
N GLY A 1064 -7.11 6.57 9.77
CA GLY A 1064 -5.92 6.58 8.93
C GLY A 1064 -5.49 5.18 8.51
N SER A 1065 -4.27 5.02 8.00
CA SER A 1065 -3.83 3.70 7.48
C SER A 1065 -3.74 2.61 8.56
N PHE A 1066 -3.30 2.94 9.78
CA PHE A 1066 -3.13 1.98 10.88
C PHE A 1066 -3.38 2.63 12.26
N HIS A 1067 -4.15 3.70 12.31
CA HIS A 1067 -4.56 4.43 13.51
C HIS A 1067 -5.95 5.03 13.29
N THR A 1068 -6.62 5.38 14.37
CA THR A 1068 -8.01 5.88 14.38
C THR A 1068 -8.08 7.04 15.35
N CYS A 1069 -8.88 8.05 15.05
CA CYS A 1069 -9.19 9.13 15.97
C CYS A 1069 -10.69 9.43 15.95
N ALA A 1070 -11.21 9.88 17.09
CA ALA A 1070 -12.59 10.30 17.24
C ALA A 1070 -12.66 11.63 17.99
N THR A 1071 -13.61 12.47 17.61
CA THR A 1071 -14.04 13.60 18.43
C THR A 1071 -15.03 13.10 19.47
N THR A 1072 -15.08 13.73 20.65
CA THR A 1072 -16.13 13.50 21.64
C THR A 1072 -17.23 14.55 21.55
N THR A 1073 -18.37 14.29 22.17
CA THR A 1073 -19.47 15.25 22.37
C THR A 1073 -19.11 16.39 23.31
N SER A 1074 -18.03 16.27 24.11
CA SER A 1074 -17.37 17.39 24.80
C SER A 1074 -16.46 18.23 23.89
N GLY A 1075 -16.13 17.74 22.69
CA GLY A 1075 -15.24 18.39 21.72
C GLY A 1075 -13.75 18.06 21.90
N ASP A 1076 -13.41 17.07 22.73
CA ASP A 1076 -12.06 16.54 22.89
C ASP A 1076 -11.71 15.60 21.72
N VAL A 1077 -10.41 15.30 21.51
CA VAL A 1077 -9.96 14.30 20.53
C VAL A 1077 -9.32 13.11 21.24
N ARG A 1078 -9.73 11.90 20.84
CA ARG A 1078 -9.14 10.63 21.28
C ARG A 1078 -8.54 9.91 20.08
N CYS A 1079 -7.29 9.45 20.16
CA CYS A 1079 -6.60 8.72 19.11
C CYS A 1079 -6.02 7.39 19.62
N TRP A 1080 -5.87 6.40 18.74
CA TRP A 1080 -5.31 5.08 19.07
C TRP A 1080 -4.81 4.32 17.83
N GLY A 1081 -4.13 3.19 18.05
CA GLY A 1081 -3.43 2.40 17.04
C GLY A 1081 -1.94 2.74 16.95
N THR A 1082 -1.42 2.80 15.72
CA THR A 1082 0.00 3.05 15.43
C THR A 1082 0.43 4.43 15.91
N ASN A 1083 1.57 4.51 16.59
CA ASN A 1083 2.13 5.78 17.10
C ASN A 1083 3.63 5.95 16.82
N SER A 1084 4.25 5.08 16.01
CA SER A 1084 5.69 5.14 15.70
C SER A 1084 6.12 6.43 15.00
N ARG A 1085 5.16 7.19 14.47
CA ARG A 1085 5.34 8.52 13.88
C ARG A 1085 4.74 9.65 14.72
N ARG A 1086 4.26 9.37 15.93
CA ARG A 1086 3.46 10.25 16.82
C ARG A 1086 2.01 10.50 16.36
N GLN A 1087 1.42 9.62 15.55
CA GLN A 1087 0.07 9.82 15.00
C GLN A 1087 -1.04 9.99 16.05
N VAL A 1088 -0.82 9.51 17.28
CA VAL A 1088 -1.78 9.65 18.39
C VAL A 1088 -1.74 11.04 19.03
N GLY A 1089 -0.63 11.80 18.90
CA GLY A 1089 -0.52 13.15 19.47
C GLY A 1089 -0.47 13.19 21.00
N ASP A 1090 -0.10 12.09 21.65
CA ASP A 1090 -0.05 11.94 23.11
C ASP A 1090 1.31 12.31 23.72
N GLY A 1091 2.17 13.02 22.97
CA GLY A 1091 3.55 13.30 23.36
C GLY A 1091 4.49 12.07 23.35
N THR A 1092 4.03 10.90 22.88
CA THR A 1092 4.85 9.66 22.84
C THR A 1092 5.04 9.10 21.44
N THR A 1093 5.77 7.98 21.34
CA THR A 1093 5.85 7.13 20.13
C THR A 1093 5.26 5.73 20.36
N THR A 1094 4.62 5.50 21.51
CA THR A 1094 4.14 4.18 21.93
C THR A 1094 2.75 3.93 21.35
N ARG A 1095 2.58 2.83 20.62
CA ARG A 1095 1.26 2.42 20.06
C ARG A 1095 0.23 2.29 21.19
N ARG A 1096 -1.03 2.67 20.93
CA ARG A 1096 -2.11 2.65 21.91
C ARG A 1096 -3.18 1.65 21.48
N LEU A 1097 -3.57 0.73 22.36
CA LEU A 1097 -4.58 -0.29 22.06
C LEU A 1097 -6.01 0.16 22.38
N SER A 1098 -6.16 1.35 22.96
CA SER A 1098 -7.43 1.93 23.40
C SER A 1098 -7.42 3.45 23.21
N PRO A 1099 -8.57 4.09 22.97
CA PRO A 1099 -8.73 5.53 22.85
C PRO A 1099 -7.96 6.33 23.92
N THR A 1100 -6.89 6.99 23.48
CA THR A 1100 -6.00 7.80 24.32
C THR A 1100 -6.24 9.27 24.02
N ALA A 1101 -6.24 10.14 25.03
CA ALA A 1101 -6.39 11.56 24.81
C ALA A 1101 -5.21 12.13 24.01
N VAL A 1102 -5.50 12.99 23.04
CA VAL A 1102 -4.49 13.85 22.42
C VAL A 1102 -4.01 14.85 23.49
N SER A 1103 -2.70 15.03 23.64
CA SER A 1103 -2.15 16.11 24.45
C SER A 1103 -2.01 17.32 23.55
N TRP A 1104 -2.78 18.36 23.83
CA TRP A 1104 -2.57 19.69 23.27
C TRP A 1104 -1.29 20.28 23.88
#